data_AF-A0A8H5QG13-F1
#
_entry.id   AF-A0A8H5QG13-F1
#
_cell.length_a   1.000
_cell.length_b   1.000
_cell.length_c   1.000
_cell.angle_alpha   90.00
_cell.angle_beta   90.00
_cell.angle_gamma   90.00
#
_symmetry.space_group_name_H-M   'P 1'
#
loop_
_entity.id
_entity.type
_entity.pdbx_description
1 polymer ?
#
loop_
_entity_poly.entity_id
_entity_poly.type
_entity_poly.pdbx_seq_one_letter_code
_entity_poly.pdbx_strand_id
1 'polypeptide(L)'
;MKPPSKQLVETLQLRIKILEDQLLALGQTIPALDSNPKATDLKIENKPETEEANADETEVLLQQITEKCGSLALDDDGELRYFSSQKHLLELYFCWQNPRVYIVDKSVFMRDWYSGVSTEYCTPLLLWAMYSVAARYSDRPCLRTDPDDPSTAGVQFAVHAKDLLRYECEITTIPAVQAATLLSIQCMAENKEPAGWLYIGMATRMAFNLGLNIDCTDLVKSGVISKEAANLDTSDAAEFETWVPSTDRMRQAPVLRSRIPSTANCMSDHLSLIVSTLDIIPRGENVLVKTSIFYATAQHLTDGSTTACVSTTLLRAKAAKVAREVQGSAYPVYSKFPDQIDRFRATRPFYAQLVGRGLLKALIPKSDDGDAESLLESAFILEELYAVDSSITIHLVGTALGLLPLLIGGTPEQKRRFLTPFISGEGDHLASLTHSEPGGTANHLEKGGKGLGVTARKEGDYYVVNGEKRWTTNSAGWDAKGATLSCLCARYSEDGGPEKADVDPATTLMVLLVTREVVAQNAPGAYELLEEPDLMGHIAATGPQTRYTNFRVPIDHVLFAPGSGAKQIEEAFGITGAMVGAMAVGTMRAAFDKALAFAKNDHRGGSVPIIQRQSPADLLINAKMRIDSSRALVWKALDSLDNGPGDAKARFEACLEAKIHSSDSAIQCVYECMQVVGMTSYANETGFPRLLADAAVFPLFDGGNIGIRRRQFQRLMCEDSYQPWANL
;
A
#
# COMPACT_ATOMS: atom_id res chain seq x y z
N MET A 1 -28.78 -28.91 53.64
CA MET A 1 -29.13 -28.34 52.32
C MET A 1 -29.96 -27.08 52.55
N LYS A 2 -29.54 -25.92 52.02
CA LYS A 2 -30.41 -24.73 52.01
C LYS A 2 -31.39 -24.87 50.84
N PRO A 3 -32.68 -24.53 51.01
CA PRO A 3 -33.61 -24.51 49.90
C PRO A 3 -33.19 -23.45 48.86
N PRO A 4 -33.46 -23.68 47.57
CA PRO A 4 -33.11 -22.75 46.50
C PRO A 4 -33.73 -21.37 46.71
N SER A 5 -33.03 -20.33 46.25
CA SER A 5 -33.49 -18.95 46.40
C SER A 5 -34.83 -18.74 45.69
N LYS A 6 -35.69 -17.90 46.26
CA LYS A 6 -37.03 -17.60 45.70
C LYS A 6 -36.93 -17.12 44.25
N GLN A 7 -35.91 -16.33 43.94
CA GLN A 7 -35.57 -15.88 42.59
C GLN A 7 -35.29 -17.03 41.63
N LEU A 8 -34.59 -18.08 42.07
CA LEU A 8 -34.30 -19.26 41.24
C LEU A 8 -35.59 -20.04 40.95
N VAL A 9 -36.46 -20.20 41.95
CA VAL A 9 -37.75 -20.88 41.79
C VAL A 9 -38.68 -20.09 40.85
N GLU A 10 -38.77 -18.78 41.02
CA GLU A 10 -39.57 -17.90 40.15
C GLU A 10 -39.04 -17.89 38.70
N THR A 11 -37.72 -17.94 38.51
CA THR A 11 -37.08 -18.02 37.18
C THR A 11 -37.35 -19.35 36.49
N LEU A 12 -37.30 -20.46 37.23
CA LEU A 12 -37.60 -21.79 36.70
C LEU A 12 -39.08 -21.94 36.35
N GLN A 13 -39.99 -21.39 37.16
CA GLN A 13 -41.43 -21.38 36.87
C GLN A 13 -41.76 -20.54 35.63
N LEU A 14 -41.11 -19.38 35.47
CA LEU A 14 -41.26 -18.55 34.27
C LEU A 14 -40.80 -19.30 33.02
N ARG A 15 -39.68 -20.04 33.12
CA ARG A 15 -39.13 -20.79 32.00
C ARG A 15 -39.99 -21.99 31.61
N ILE A 16 -40.56 -22.70 32.58
CA ILE A 16 -41.51 -23.79 32.33
C ILE A 16 -42.76 -23.26 31.60
N LYS A 17 -43.31 -22.13 32.06
CA LYS A 17 -44.49 -21.52 31.45
C LYS A 17 -44.25 -21.09 29.99
N ILE A 18 -43.08 -20.51 29.69
CA ILE A 18 -42.68 -20.14 28.32
C ILE A 18 -42.61 -21.39 27.42
N LEU A 19 -42.13 -22.52 27.94
CA LEU A 19 -42.02 -23.76 27.19
C LEU A 19 -43.40 -24.41 26.97
N GLU A 20 -44.31 -24.34 27.94
CA GLU A 20 -45.70 -24.78 27.81
C GLU A 20 -46.46 -23.97 26.75
N ASP A 21 -46.31 -22.64 26.76
CA ASP A 21 -46.93 -21.75 25.76
C ASP A 21 -46.39 -22.02 24.34
N GLN A 22 -45.11 -22.34 24.21
CA GLN A 22 -44.49 -22.72 22.92
C GLN A 22 -44.99 -24.08 22.40
N LEU A 23 -45.25 -25.04 23.31
CA LEU A 23 -45.82 -26.36 22.97
C LEU A 23 -47.28 -26.25 22.52
N LEU A 24 -48.07 -25.39 23.17
CA LEU A 24 -49.44 -25.07 22.79
C LEU A 24 -49.53 -24.38 21.42
N ALA A 25 -48.59 -23.49 21.10
CA ALA A 25 -48.51 -22.85 19.79
C ALA A 25 -48.18 -23.84 18.65
N LEU A 26 -47.39 -24.89 18.94
CA LEU A 26 -47.08 -25.96 17.99
C LEU A 26 -48.29 -26.87 17.71
N GLY A 27 -49.14 -27.12 18.71
CA GLY A 27 -50.37 -27.89 18.54
C GLY A 27 -51.46 -27.21 17.69
N GLN A 28 -51.37 -25.88 17.47
CA GLN A 28 -52.35 -25.11 16.70
C GLN A 28 -52.01 -24.94 15.21
N THR A 29 -50.87 -25.47 14.73
CA THR A 29 -50.39 -25.25 13.35
C THR A 29 -50.54 -26.44 12.40
N ILE A 30 -51.26 -27.50 12.79
CA ILE A 30 -51.62 -28.60 11.88
C ILE A 30 -53.07 -28.41 11.38
N PRO A 31 -53.31 -28.06 10.10
CA PRO A 31 -54.66 -28.01 9.56
C PRO A 31 -55.25 -29.41 9.38
N ALA A 32 -56.54 -29.54 9.72
CA ALA A 32 -57.35 -30.75 9.62
C ALA A 32 -57.42 -31.30 8.18
N LEU A 33 -57.26 -32.62 8.04
CA LEU A 33 -57.70 -33.39 6.87
C LEU A 33 -59.12 -33.88 7.15
N ASP A 34 -60.08 -33.30 6.44
CA ASP A 34 -61.51 -33.52 6.64
C ASP A 34 -62.06 -34.53 5.62
N SER A 35 -62.81 -35.54 6.07
CA SER A 35 -64.10 -35.98 5.47
C SER A 35 -64.66 -37.26 6.12
N ASN A 36 -65.63 -37.06 7.02
CA ASN A 36 -66.64 -38.05 7.47
C ASN A 36 -67.63 -38.34 6.28
N PRO A 37 -68.53 -39.38 6.25
CA PRO A 37 -69.20 -40.00 7.41
C PRO A 37 -69.62 -41.50 7.33
N LYS A 38 -69.72 -42.14 8.51
CA LYS A 38 -70.86 -42.96 9.04
C LYS A 38 -70.45 -44.24 9.80
N ALA A 39 -70.76 -44.19 11.10
CA ALA A 39 -71.37 -45.22 11.96
C ALA A 39 -70.90 -46.68 11.87
N THR A 40 -70.39 -47.24 12.98
CA THR A 40 -71.20 -48.04 13.92
C THR A 40 -70.38 -48.47 15.15
N ASP A 41 -71.09 -48.62 16.26
CA ASP A 41 -70.68 -49.21 17.54
C ASP A 41 -69.90 -50.53 17.39
N LEU A 42 -68.94 -50.80 18.29
CA LEU A 42 -68.94 -52.02 19.14
C LEU A 42 -67.74 -52.07 20.11
N LYS A 43 -68.02 -52.73 21.24
CA LYS A 43 -67.26 -52.82 22.48
C LYS A 43 -66.15 -53.88 22.43
N ILE A 44 -65.06 -53.58 23.16
CA ILE A 44 -64.23 -54.41 24.05
C ILE A 44 -64.31 -55.95 23.86
N GLU A 45 -63.22 -56.60 23.47
CA GLU A 45 -62.46 -57.57 24.29
C GLU A 45 -61.33 -58.31 23.53
N ASN A 46 -60.20 -58.45 24.24
CA ASN A 46 -59.15 -59.50 24.17
C ASN A 46 -58.15 -59.58 22.99
N LYS A 47 -56.91 -59.14 23.30
CA LYS A 47 -55.54 -59.54 22.85
C LYS A 47 -55.41 -60.60 21.74
N PRO A 48 -54.33 -60.63 20.91
CA PRO A 48 -53.06 -59.87 20.99
C PRO A 48 -52.57 -59.31 19.62
N GLU A 49 -52.21 -58.03 19.54
CA GLU A 49 -51.68 -57.47 18.28
C GLU A 49 -50.20 -57.09 18.41
N THR A 50 -49.38 -57.92 17.80
CA THR A 50 -48.24 -57.48 16.99
C THR A 50 -48.75 -56.54 15.90
N GLU A 51 -48.44 -55.26 15.98
CA GLU A 51 -48.31 -54.39 14.80
C GLU A 51 -47.46 -53.17 15.18
N GLU A 52 -46.28 -53.12 14.55
CA GLU A 52 -45.31 -52.05 14.62
C GLU A 52 -45.94 -50.75 14.10
N ALA A 53 -46.19 -49.80 15.00
CA ALA A 53 -46.30 -48.40 14.60
C ALA A 53 -44.89 -47.96 14.16
N ASN A 54 -44.77 -47.55 12.89
CA ASN A 54 -43.53 -47.18 12.20
C ASN A 54 -42.54 -46.44 13.12
N ALA A 55 -41.42 -47.10 13.42
CA ALA A 55 -40.29 -46.51 14.12
C ALA A 55 -39.80 -45.22 13.45
N ASP A 56 -40.00 -45.09 12.14
CA ASP A 56 -39.49 -44.01 11.30
C ASP A 56 -40.09 -42.63 11.63
N GLU A 57 -41.39 -42.51 11.92
CA GLU A 57 -41.99 -41.20 12.25
C GLU A 57 -41.64 -40.72 13.67
N THR A 58 -41.48 -41.66 14.61
CA THR A 58 -41.13 -41.35 16.00
C THR A 58 -39.64 -40.99 16.10
N GLU A 59 -38.79 -41.65 15.31
CA GLU A 59 -37.35 -41.40 15.22
C GLU A 59 -37.06 -40.05 14.54
N VAL A 60 -37.81 -39.69 13.50
CA VAL A 60 -37.72 -38.37 12.85
C VAL A 60 -38.17 -37.24 13.79
N LEU A 61 -39.23 -37.42 14.58
CA LEU A 61 -39.65 -36.42 15.57
C LEU A 61 -38.64 -36.28 16.72
N LEU A 62 -38.10 -37.40 17.21
CA LEU A 62 -37.02 -37.42 18.21
C LEU A 62 -35.77 -36.73 17.68
N GLN A 63 -35.43 -36.92 16.41
CA GLN A 63 -34.28 -36.28 15.78
C GLN A 63 -34.49 -34.78 15.61
N GLN A 64 -35.69 -34.33 15.21
CA GLN A 64 -36.04 -32.90 15.13
C GLN A 64 -36.08 -32.20 16.50
N ILE A 65 -36.54 -32.89 17.55
CA ILE A 65 -36.52 -32.39 18.93
C ILE A 65 -35.06 -32.38 19.46
N THR A 66 -34.28 -33.41 19.13
CA THR A 66 -32.86 -33.54 19.50
C THR A 66 -31.99 -32.48 18.81
N GLU A 67 -32.27 -32.14 17.57
CA GLU A 67 -31.59 -31.05 16.84
C GLU A 67 -31.93 -29.67 17.40
N LYS A 68 -33.15 -29.46 17.91
CA LYS A 68 -33.55 -28.18 18.53
C LYS A 68 -33.18 -28.04 20.00
N CYS A 69 -33.04 -29.13 20.75
CA CYS A 69 -32.73 -29.11 22.19
C CYS A 69 -31.31 -29.59 22.56
N GLY A 70 -30.55 -30.14 21.62
CA GLY A 70 -29.32 -30.88 21.90
C GLY A 70 -29.64 -32.27 22.48
N SER A 71 -28.93 -33.31 22.03
CA SER A 71 -29.15 -34.71 22.43
C SER A 71 -29.18 -34.97 23.94
N LEU A 72 -30.32 -35.46 24.42
CA LEU A 72 -30.42 -36.12 25.71
C LEU A 72 -29.94 -37.57 25.54
N ALA A 73 -28.74 -37.89 26.04
CA ALA A 73 -28.28 -39.27 26.16
C ALA A 73 -28.52 -39.78 27.59
N LEU A 74 -29.10 -40.97 27.71
CA LEU A 74 -29.19 -41.73 28.95
C LEU A 74 -27.88 -42.51 29.14
N ASP A 75 -27.17 -42.28 30.25
CA ASP A 75 -25.99 -43.07 30.63
C ASP A 75 -26.40 -44.37 31.37
N ASP A 76 -25.46 -45.31 31.45
CA ASP A 76 -25.63 -46.69 31.97
C ASP A 76 -26.11 -46.79 33.44
N ASP A 77 -26.18 -45.67 34.17
CA ASP A 77 -26.69 -45.59 35.55
C ASP A 77 -28.17 -45.14 35.63
N GLY A 78 -28.82 -44.85 34.49
CA GLY A 78 -30.26 -44.57 34.41
C GLY A 78 -30.72 -43.16 34.82
N GLU A 79 -29.80 -42.20 35.00
CA GLU A 79 -30.11 -40.82 35.37
C GLU A 79 -30.12 -39.87 34.16
N LEU A 80 -31.24 -39.14 33.99
CA LEU A 80 -31.46 -38.18 32.90
C LEU A 80 -30.74 -36.86 33.20
N ARG A 81 -29.65 -36.54 32.48
CA ARG A 81 -28.91 -35.27 32.65
C ARG A 81 -28.82 -34.47 31.35
N TYR A 82 -29.22 -33.20 31.42
CA TYR A 82 -28.99 -32.20 30.38
C TYR A 82 -27.49 -31.84 30.33
N PHE A 83 -26.90 -31.80 29.13
CA PHE A 83 -25.45 -31.76 28.87
C PHE A 83 -24.54 -31.04 29.87
N SER A 84 -23.63 -31.81 30.47
CA SER A 84 -22.38 -31.34 31.09
C SER A 84 -21.20 -31.27 30.10
N SER A 85 -21.40 -31.53 28.79
CA SER A 85 -20.34 -31.63 27.77
C SER A 85 -19.76 -30.27 27.34
N GLN A 86 -20.59 -29.22 27.22
CA GLN A 86 -20.14 -27.88 26.81
C GLN A 86 -19.22 -27.26 27.86
N LYS A 87 -19.61 -27.34 29.14
CA LYS A 87 -18.78 -26.87 30.25
C LYS A 87 -17.47 -27.65 30.33
N HIS A 88 -17.53 -28.97 30.15
CA HIS A 88 -16.35 -29.83 30.12
C HIS A 88 -15.37 -29.45 28.99
N LEU A 89 -15.87 -29.17 27.78
CA LEU A 89 -15.04 -28.72 26.67
C LEU A 89 -14.42 -27.34 26.92
N LEU A 90 -15.16 -26.39 27.50
CA LEU A 90 -14.59 -25.09 27.90
C LEU A 90 -13.52 -25.24 28.98
N GLU A 91 -13.75 -26.11 29.97
CA GLU A 91 -12.76 -26.43 31.00
C GLU A 91 -11.50 -27.03 30.37
N LEU A 92 -11.64 -27.96 29.42
CA LEU A 92 -10.50 -28.53 28.68
C LEU A 92 -9.78 -27.47 27.85
N TYR A 93 -10.49 -26.59 27.14
CA TYR A 93 -9.90 -25.48 26.38
C TYR A 93 -9.04 -24.59 27.28
N PHE A 94 -9.62 -24.07 28.36
CA PHE A 94 -8.92 -23.16 29.28
C PHE A 94 -7.85 -23.86 30.13
N CYS A 95 -7.92 -25.19 30.29
CA CYS A 95 -6.93 -25.97 31.01
C CYS A 95 -5.73 -26.36 30.15
N TRP A 96 -5.94 -26.69 28.87
CA TRP A 96 -4.92 -27.32 28.03
C TRP A 96 -4.50 -26.48 26.83
N GLN A 97 -5.44 -25.79 26.17
CA GLN A 97 -5.16 -25.02 24.95
C GLN A 97 -4.77 -23.57 25.25
N ASN A 98 -5.61 -22.84 25.99
CA ASN A 98 -5.41 -21.41 26.24
C ASN A 98 -4.11 -21.07 27.00
N PRO A 99 -3.60 -21.92 27.93
CA PRO A 99 -2.30 -21.69 28.55
C PRO A 99 -1.10 -21.88 27.62
N ARG A 100 -1.26 -22.61 26.50
CA ARG A 100 -0.22 -22.77 25.48
C ARG A 100 -0.23 -21.65 24.46
N VAL A 101 -1.41 -21.16 24.10
CA VAL A 101 -1.60 -20.03 23.18
C VAL A 101 -2.77 -19.19 23.70
N TYR A 102 -2.47 -18.03 24.28
CA TYR A 102 -3.49 -17.18 24.89
C TYR A 102 -4.29 -16.44 23.82
N ILE A 103 -5.50 -16.93 23.52
CA ILE A 103 -6.34 -16.39 22.45
C ILE A 103 -7.62 -15.76 23.02
N VAL A 104 -8.15 -16.30 24.12
CA VAL A 104 -9.43 -15.89 24.70
C VAL A 104 -9.24 -15.52 26.17
N ASP A 105 -9.69 -14.33 26.56
CA ASP A 105 -9.72 -13.93 27.97
C ASP A 105 -10.79 -14.73 28.72
N LYS A 106 -10.34 -15.55 29.68
CA LYS A 106 -11.23 -16.45 30.43
C LYS A 106 -12.26 -15.69 31.26
N SER A 107 -11.89 -14.55 31.83
CA SER A 107 -12.76 -13.82 32.76
C SER A 107 -13.92 -13.15 32.02
N VAL A 108 -13.63 -12.49 30.90
CA VAL A 108 -14.61 -11.81 30.04
C VAL A 108 -15.50 -12.83 29.33
N PHE A 109 -14.89 -13.88 28.77
CA PHE A 109 -15.63 -14.93 28.07
C PHE A 109 -16.58 -15.68 29.01
N MET A 110 -16.11 -16.11 30.19
CA MET A 110 -16.95 -16.87 31.12
C MET A 110 -18.07 -16.02 31.73
N ARG A 111 -17.83 -14.72 31.98
CA ARG A 111 -18.87 -13.79 32.41
C ARG A 111 -20.04 -13.78 31.43
N ASP A 112 -19.74 -13.66 30.14
CA ASP A 112 -20.74 -13.57 29.09
C ASP A 112 -21.40 -14.92 28.82
N TRP A 113 -20.63 -16.02 28.86
CA TRP A 113 -21.16 -17.39 28.80
C TRP A 113 -22.18 -17.69 29.92
N TYR A 114 -21.90 -17.29 31.16
CA TYR A 114 -22.82 -17.46 32.29
C TYR A 114 -24.07 -16.56 32.21
N SER A 115 -23.99 -15.46 31.48
CA SER A 115 -25.13 -14.55 31.28
C SER A 115 -26.19 -15.13 30.32
N GLY A 116 -25.82 -16.10 29.48
CA GLY A 116 -26.71 -16.76 28.52
C GLY A 116 -27.12 -15.90 27.33
N VAL A 117 -26.55 -14.70 27.17
CA VAL A 117 -26.79 -13.78 26.06
C VAL A 117 -25.56 -13.76 25.16
N SER A 118 -25.74 -13.85 23.84
CA SER A 118 -24.65 -13.71 22.88
C SER A 118 -24.17 -12.25 22.87
N THR A 119 -22.92 -12.03 23.23
CA THR A 119 -22.28 -10.69 23.30
C THR A 119 -21.09 -10.62 22.35
N GLU A 120 -20.43 -9.45 22.29
CA GLU A 120 -19.23 -9.21 21.51
C GLU A 120 -17.98 -10.01 21.95
N TYR A 121 -18.05 -10.74 23.08
CA TYR A 121 -16.94 -11.57 23.59
C TYR A 121 -17.27 -13.06 23.65
N CYS A 122 -18.52 -13.45 23.44
CA CYS A 122 -18.99 -14.82 23.47
C CYS A 122 -20.00 -15.04 22.34
N THR A 123 -19.50 -15.28 21.14
CA THR A 123 -20.32 -15.55 19.95
C THR A 123 -20.43 -17.05 19.67
N PRO A 124 -21.49 -17.51 18.97
CA PRO A 124 -21.61 -18.88 18.52
C PRO A 124 -20.40 -19.34 17.71
N LEU A 125 -19.88 -18.48 16.82
CA LEU A 125 -18.67 -18.74 16.04
C LEU A 125 -17.46 -19.09 16.92
N LEU A 126 -17.14 -18.23 17.89
CA LEU A 126 -16.00 -18.43 18.77
C LEU A 126 -16.16 -19.69 19.62
N LEU A 127 -17.38 -19.94 20.09
CA LEU A 127 -17.70 -21.11 20.89
C LEU A 127 -17.46 -22.42 20.15
N TRP A 128 -17.95 -22.55 18.91
CA TRP A 128 -17.72 -23.74 18.08
C TRP A 128 -16.24 -23.93 17.74
N ALA A 129 -15.52 -22.83 17.51
CA ALA A 129 -14.07 -22.89 17.29
C ALA A 129 -13.33 -23.39 18.54
N MET A 130 -13.69 -22.91 19.73
CA MET A 130 -13.13 -23.39 21.00
C MET A 130 -13.44 -24.87 21.24
N TYR A 131 -14.66 -25.33 20.95
CA TYR A 131 -15.03 -26.73 21.08
C TYR A 131 -14.25 -27.64 20.13
N SER A 132 -13.98 -27.19 18.91
CA SER A 132 -13.22 -27.97 17.92
C SER A 132 -11.82 -28.33 18.43
N VAL A 133 -11.13 -27.35 19.02
CA VAL A 133 -9.78 -27.55 19.57
C VAL A 133 -9.84 -28.29 20.91
N ALA A 134 -10.83 -27.99 21.75
CA ALA A 134 -11.00 -28.63 23.06
C ALA A 134 -11.27 -30.13 22.97
N ALA A 135 -12.06 -30.57 21.99
CA ALA A 135 -12.46 -31.96 21.80
C ALA A 135 -11.26 -32.91 21.65
N ARG A 136 -10.13 -32.40 21.14
CA ARG A 136 -8.87 -33.16 20.99
C ARG A 136 -8.21 -33.54 22.32
N TYR A 137 -8.56 -32.85 23.39
CA TYR A 137 -8.08 -33.12 24.75
C TYR A 137 -9.03 -34.05 25.53
N SER A 138 -10.11 -34.53 24.89
CA SER A 138 -11.07 -35.47 25.47
C SER A 138 -10.87 -36.88 24.92
N ASP A 139 -11.05 -37.87 25.79
CA ASP A 139 -11.00 -39.30 25.46
C ASP A 139 -12.36 -39.85 24.98
N ARG A 140 -13.42 -39.04 25.06
CA ARG A 140 -14.79 -39.44 24.72
C ARG A 140 -14.94 -39.77 23.22
N PRO A 141 -15.35 -41.01 22.87
CA PRO A 141 -15.55 -41.41 21.48
C PRO A 141 -16.62 -40.58 20.75
N CYS A 142 -17.64 -40.09 21.46
CA CYS A 142 -18.74 -39.30 20.89
C CYS A 142 -18.34 -37.91 20.36
N LEU A 143 -17.11 -37.45 20.63
CA LEU A 143 -16.58 -36.19 20.11
C LEU A 143 -15.76 -36.36 18.82
N ARG A 144 -15.70 -37.60 18.32
CA ARG A 144 -14.96 -38.00 17.12
C ARG A 144 -15.95 -38.31 16.01
N THR A 145 -15.56 -37.98 14.78
CA THR A 145 -16.38 -38.36 13.59
C THR A 145 -16.24 -39.85 13.30
N ASP A 146 -15.06 -40.39 13.59
CA ASP A 146 -14.81 -41.83 13.66
C ASP A 146 -14.45 -42.18 15.13
N PRO A 147 -15.30 -42.94 15.85
CA PRO A 147 -15.06 -43.31 17.25
C PRO A 147 -13.68 -43.96 17.50
N ASP A 148 -13.17 -44.69 16.51
CA ASP A 148 -11.93 -45.47 16.59
C ASP A 148 -10.68 -44.67 16.17
N ASP A 149 -10.86 -43.50 15.55
CA ASP A 149 -9.77 -42.60 15.16
C ASP A 149 -9.76 -41.30 15.99
N PRO A 150 -8.85 -41.18 16.99
CA PRO A 150 -8.68 -39.98 17.80
C PRO A 150 -8.32 -38.71 17.00
N SER A 151 -7.77 -38.85 15.78
CA SER A 151 -7.41 -37.71 14.93
C SER A 151 -8.63 -36.93 14.42
N THR A 152 -9.81 -37.57 14.44
CA THR A 152 -11.08 -36.98 13.98
C THR A 152 -11.86 -36.24 15.08
N ALA A 153 -11.28 -36.09 16.27
CA ALA A 153 -11.88 -35.37 17.38
C ALA A 153 -12.09 -33.88 17.03
N GLY A 154 -13.33 -33.39 17.20
CA GLY A 154 -13.68 -31.98 17.02
C GLY A 154 -13.91 -31.52 15.58
N VAL A 155 -13.80 -32.42 14.59
CA VAL A 155 -13.99 -32.09 13.17
C VAL A 155 -15.39 -31.53 12.90
N GLN A 156 -16.45 -32.10 13.49
CA GLN A 156 -17.82 -31.63 13.33
C GLN A 156 -18.00 -30.19 13.86
N PHE A 157 -17.40 -29.87 15.02
CA PHE A 157 -17.41 -28.50 15.55
C PHE A 157 -16.64 -27.53 14.64
N ALA A 158 -15.53 -27.98 14.05
CA ALA A 158 -14.76 -27.19 13.10
C ALA A 158 -15.56 -26.88 11.83
N VAL A 159 -16.38 -27.82 11.34
CA VAL A 159 -17.27 -27.59 10.18
C VAL A 159 -18.27 -26.48 10.49
N HIS A 160 -18.97 -26.55 11.63
CA HIS A 160 -19.93 -25.51 12.03
C HIS A 160 -19.28 -24.14 12.21
N ALA A 161 -18.11 -24.07 12.84
CA ALA A 161 -17.35 -22.83 12.99
C ALA A 161 -16.90 -22.26 11.64
N LYS A 162 -16.50 -23.09 10.68
CA LYS A 162 -16.13 -22.65 9.32
C LYS A 162 -17.31 -22.08 8.56
N ASP A 163 -18.49 -22.67 8.69
CA ASP A 163 -19.69 -22.16 8.04
C ASP A 163 -20.11 -20.81 8.61
N LEU A 164 -20.10 -20.65 9.95
CA LEU A 164 -20.38 -19.37 10.59
C LEU A 164 -19.34 -18.29 10.20
N LEU A 165 -18.07 -18.67 10.12
CA LEU A 165 -16.99 -17.75 9.76
C LEU A 165 -17.13 -17.21 8.34
N ARG A 166 -17.75 -17.94 7.40
CA ARG A 166 -18.03 -17.43 6.04
C ARG A 166 -19.01 -16.26 6.04
N TYR A 167 -19.92 -16.22 7.00
CA TYR A 167 -20.90 -15.13 7.13
C TYR A 167 -20.33 -13.98 7.98
N GLU A 168 -19.64 -14.32 9.08
CA GLU A 168 -19.08 -13.31 9.99
C GLU A 168 -17.78 -12.67 9.48
N CYS A 169 -17.08 -13.25 8.49
CA CYS A 169 -15.87 -12.62 7.94
C CYS A 169 -16.14 -11.32 7.16
N GLU A 170 -17.39 -11.06 6.75
CA GLU A 170 -17.78 -9.80 6.11
C GLU A 170 -17.80 -8.61 7.09
N ILE A 171 -17.99 -8.90 8.39
CA ILE A 171 -17.99 -7.90 9.46
C ILE A 171 -16.92 -8.29 10.48
N THR A 172 -15.76 -7.67 10.36
CA THR A 172 -14.62 -8.02 11.21
C THR A 172 -14.90 -7.72 12.68
N THR A 173 -14.79 -8.72 13.55
CA THR A 173 -14.95 -8.62 15.01
C THR A 173 -13.86 -9.40 15.74
N ILE A 174 -13.61 -9.08 17.01
CA ILE A 174 -12.59 -9.77 17.84
C ILE A 174 -12.87 -11.28 17.93
N PRO A 175 -14.12 -11.75 18.16
CA PRO A 175 -14.43 -13.18 18.15
C PRO A 175 -14.17 -13.86 16.81
N ALA A 176 -14.37 -13.17 15.69
CA ALA A 176 -14.06 -13.71 14.36
C ALA A 176 -12.54 -13.90 14.16
N VAL A 177 -11.71 -12.96 14.65
CA VAL A 177 -10.24 -13.11 14.68
C VAL A 177 -9.82 -14.30 15.53
N GLN A 178 -10.37 -14.40 16.74
CA GLN A 178 -10.09 -15.49 17.67
C GLN A 178 -10.51 -16.85 17.10
N ALA A 179 -11.69 -16.93 16.50
CA ALA A 179 -12.21 -18.15 15.88
C ALA A 179 -11.39 -18.59 14.67
N ALA A 180 -11.00 -17.67 13.78
CA ALA A 180 -10.14 -17.98 12.64
C ALA A 180 -8.75 -18.48 13.09
N THR A 181 -8.20 -17.89 14.17
CA THR A 181 -6.95 -18.37 14.78
C THR A 181 -7.08 -19.80 15.30
N LEU A 182 -8.18 -20.11 16.00
CA LEU A 182 -8.44 -21.47 16.51
C LEU A 182 -8.68 -22.49 15.40
N LEU A 183 -9.35 -22.11 14.31
CA LEU A 183 -9.55 -22.98 13.16
C LEU A 183 -8.28 -23.28 12.39
N SER A 184 -7.33 -22.35 12.37
CA SER A 184 -5.98 -22.62 11.86
C SER A 184 -5.32 -23.75 12.64
N ILE A 185 -5.31 -23.64 13.98
CA ILE A 185 -4.72 -24.64 14.87
C ILE A 185 -5.37 -26.01 14.65
N GLN A 186 -6.70 -26.05 14.53
CA GLN A 186 -7.43 -27.28 14.25
C GLN A 186 -7.04 -27.90 12.89
N CYS A 187 -6.98 -27.09 11.82
CA CYS A 187 -6.63 -27.60 10.49
C CYS A 187 -5.19 -28.10 10.41
N MET A 188 -4.24 -27.40 11.04
CA MET A 188 -2.84 -27.83 11.11
C MET A 188 -2.72 -29.15 11.89
N ALA A 189 -3.48 -29.29 12.97
CA ALA A 189 -3.46 -30.50 13.79
C ALA A 189 -4.18 -31.70 13.12
N GLU A 190 -4.93 -31.47 12.03
CA GLU A 190 -5.47 -32.48 11.11
C GLU A 190 -4.54 -32.77 9.91
N ASN A 191 -3.31 -32.23 9.92
CA ASN A 191 -2.36 -32.31 8.81
C ASN A 191 -2.86 -31.65 7.50
N LYS A 192 -3.76 -30.66 7.63
CA LYS A 192 -4.28 -29.84 6.52
C LYS A 192 -3.58 -28.48 6.54
N GLU A 193 -2.26 -28.48 6.40
CA GLU A 193 -1.41 -27.28 6.52
C GLU A 193 -1.85 -26.11 5.60
N PRO A 194 -2.21 -26.30 4.32
CA PRO A 194 -2.65 -25.19 3.47
C PRO A 194 -3.93 -24.51 3.99
N ALA A 195 -4.85 -25.29 4.57
CA ALA A 195 -6.05 -24.74 5.20
C ALA A 195 -5.70 -24.01 6.51
N GLY A 196 -4.75 -24.52 7.28
CA GLY A 196 -4.18 -23.82 8.44
C GLY A 196 -3.65 -22.44 8.08
N TRP A 197 -2.80 -22.37 7.05
CA TRP A 197 -2.24 -21.12 6.54
C TRP A 197 -3.30 -20.12 6.06
N LEU A 198 -4.37 -20.62 5.42
CA LEU A 198 -5.51 -19.79 5.02
C LEU A 198 -6.20 -19.13 6.23
N TYR A 199 -6.54 -19.92 7.25
CA TYR A 199 -7.29 -19.40 8.41
C TYR A 199 -6.46 -18.46 9.28
N ILE A 200 -5.15 -18.73 9.48
CA ILE A 200 -4.29 -17.80 10.22
C ILE A 200 -4.06 -16.52 9.41
N GLY A 201 -3.86 -16.61 8.09
CA GLY A 201 -3.73 -15.45 7.22
C GLY A 201 -5.00 -14.58 7.17
N MET A 202 -6.18 -15.20 7.34
CA MET A 202 -7.45 -14.50 7.47
C MET A 202 -7.59 -13.83 8.84
N ALA A 203 -7.24 -14.53 9.93
CA ALA A 203 -7.22 -13.98 11.28
C ALA A 203 -6.30 -12.75 11.38
N THR A 204 -5.10 -12.83 10.81
CA THR A 204 -4.13 -11.74 10.78
C THR A 204 -4.70 -10.51 10.06
N ARG A 205 -5.30 -10.68 8.87
CA ARG A 205 -5.91 -9.56 8.11
C ARG A 205 -7.09 -8.92 8.84
N MET A 206 -7.91 -9.75 9.48
CA MET A 206 -9.01 -9.29 10.33
C MET A 206 -8.48 -8.49 11.54
N ALA A 207 -7.41 -8.94 12.19
CA ALA A 207 -6.79 -8.20 13.29
C ALA A 207 -6.25 -6.83 12.84
N PHE A 208 -5.63 -6.75 11.66
CA PHE A 208 -5.18 -5.49 11.05
C PHE A 208 -6.34 -4.54 10.74
N ASN A 209 -7.46 -5.04 10.21
CA ASN A 209 -8.65 -4.23 9.94
C ASN A 209 -9.28 -3.65 11.20
N LEU A 210 -9.17 -4.37 12.32
CA LEU A 210 -9.63 -3.89 13.64
C LEU A 210 -8.65 -2.89 14.29
N GLY A 211 -7.46 -2.70 13.73
CA GLY A 211 -6.45 -1.83 14.31
C GLY A 211 -5.74 -2.40 15.53
N LEU A 212 -5.84 -3.72 15.79
CA LEU A 212 -5.15 -4.41 16.90
C LEU A 212 -3.61 -4.42 16.75
N ASN A 213 -3.10 -3.81 15.68
CA ASN A 213 -1.69 -3.61 15.37
C ASN A 213 -1.21 -2.17 15.63
N ILE A 214 -2.06 -1.31 16.18
CA ILE A 214 -1.81 0.11 16.44
C ILE A 214 -1.59 0.32 17.95
N ASP A 215 -0.57 1.08 18.34
CA ASP A 215 -0.33 1.41 19.76
C ASP A 215 -1.37 2.43 20.26
N CYS A 216 -2.30 1.98 21.10
CA CYS A 216 -3.38 2.80 21.65
C CYS A 216 -3.01 3.54 22.96
N THR A 217 -1.76 3.52 23.38
CA THR A 217 -1.30 4.11 24.66
C THR A 217 -1.69 5.59 24.81
N ASP A 218 -1.61 6.38 23.73
CA ASP A 218 -1.94 7.81 23.76
C ASP A 218 -3.46 8.09 23.68
N LEU A 219 -4.24 7.14 23.17
CA LEU A 219 -5.71 7.21 23.09
C LEU A 219 -6.37 6.91 24.46
N VAL A 220 -5.74 6.03 25.25
CA VAL A 220 -6.15 5.77 26.64
C VAL A 220 -5.81 6.94 27.55
N LYS A 221 -4.63 7.55 27.38
CA LYS A 221 -4.23 8.75 28.16
C LYS A 221 -5.13 9.96 27.89
N SER A 222 -5.64 10.08 26.67
CA SER A 222 -6.58 11.15 26.29
C SER A 222 -8.04 10.86 26.67
N GLY A 223 -8.32 9.70 27.27
CA GLY A 223 -9.66 9.33 27.76
C GLY A 223 -10.67 9.00 26.67
N VAL A 224 -10.21 8.79 25.43
CA VAL A 224 -11.05 8.49 24.26
C VAL A 224 -11.57 7.05 24.29
N ILE A 225 -10.82 6.14 24.92
CA ILE A 225 -11.15 4.71 25.06
C ILE A 225 -11.06 4.32 26.54
N SER A 226 -11.97 3.46 27.02
CA SER A 226 -11.97 2.97 28.40
C SER A 226 -10.82 2.01 28.66
N LYS A 227 -10.35 1.96 29.91
CA LYS A 227 -9.23 1.09 30.30
C LYS A 227 -9.58 -0.39 30.11
N GLU A 228 -10.85 -0.78 30.27
CA GLU A 228 -11.30 -2.14 30.00
C GLU A 228 -11.32 -2.49 28.51
N ALA A 229 -11.72 -1.56 27.63
CA ALA A 229 -11.69 -1.76 26.18
C ALA A 229 -10.25 -1.80 25.62
N ALA A 230 -9.34 -1.03 26.21
CA ALA A 230 -7.91 -1.13 25.92
C ALA A 230 -7.24 -2.37 26.55
N ASN A 231 -7.77 -2.92 27.65
CA ASN A 231 -7.25 -4.16 28.26
C ASN A 231 -7.69 -5.43 27.51
N LEU A 232 -8.73 -5.36 26.66
CA LEU A 232 -9.01 -6.38 25.63
C LEU A 232 -8.06 -6.26 24.43
N ASP A 233 -7.38 -5.12 24.30
CA ASP A 233 -6.31 -4.83 23.34
C ASP A 233 -4.91 -5.19 23.91
N THR A 234 -4.78 -5.32 25.24
CA THR A 234 -3.51 -5.68 25.90
C THR A 234 -3.74 -6.41 27.23
N SER A 235 -3.48 -7.72 27.31
CA SER A 235 -3.55 -8.48 28.57
C SER A 235 -2.19 -9.03 29.02
N ASP A 236 -1.66 -8.48 30.12
CA ASP A 236 -0.44 -8.90 30.82
C ASP A 236 -0.63 -10.22 31.61
N ALA A 237 0.41 -11.07 31.61
CA ALA A 237 0.62 -12.14 32.57
C ALA A 237 1.95 -11.95 33.33
N ALA A 238 1.94 -12.10 34.66
CA ALA A 238 3.14 -12.44 35.43
C ALA A 238 2.77 -13.10 36.76
N GLU A 239 2.84 -14.43 36.80
CA GLU A 239 3.21 -15.23 37.97
C GLU A 239 3.56 -16.65 37.48
N PHE A 240 4.81 -16.84 37.06
CA PHE A 240 5.41 -18.17 36.89
C PHE A 240 6.88 -18.17 37.33
N GLU A 241 7.15 -17.66 38.53
CA GLU A 241 8.28 -18.09 39.34
C GLU A 241 7.80 -18.34 40.76
N THR A 242 7.09 -19.46 40.94
CA THR A 242 7.00 -20.24 42.19
C THR A 242 5.97 -21.37 42.04
N TRP A 243 6.07 -22.19 40.99
CA TRP A 243 5.52 -23.56 41.06
C TRP A 243 6.15 -24.42 39.96
N VAL A 244 7.37 -24.88 40.24
CA VAL A 244 7.77 -26.22 39.82
C VAL A 244 7.33 -27.18 40.93
N PRO A 245 6.14 -27.80 40.88
CA PRO A 245 6.07 -29.20 41.26
C PRO A 245 6.58 -29.98 40.07
N SER A 246 7.72 -30.60 40.29
CA SER A 246 8.12 -31.89 39.77
C SER A 246 7.39 -32.35 38.49
N THR A 247 8.24 -32.64 37.52
CA THR A 247 8.17 -33.63 36.44
C THR A 247 7.57 -35.01 36.80
N ASP A 248 6.78 -35.15 37.87
CA ASP A 248 6.12 -36.38 38.34
C ASP A 248 4.61 -36.45 38.05
N ARG A 249 3.88 -35.35 37.78
CA ARG A 249 2.43 -35.49 37.42
C ARG A 249 2.19 -35.94 35.97
N MET A 250 3.14 -35.75 35.06
CA MET A 250 3.12 -36.41 33.73
C MET A 250 3.58 -37.87 33.78
N ARG A 251 4.19 -38.34 34.88
CA ARG A 251 4.55 -39.75 35.04
C ARG A 251 3.38 -40.66 35.44
N GLN A 252 2.20 -40.11 35.71
CA GLN A 252 1.02 -40.87 36.15
C GLN A 252 -0.19 -40.84 35.20
N ALA A 253 -0.01 -40.47 33.92
CA ALA A 253 -1.04 -40.66 32.90
C ALA A 253 -0.59 -41.76 31.91
N PRO A 254 -1.14 -42.99 31.94
CA PRO A 254 -0.58 -44.15 31.22
C PRO A 254 -0.69 -44.13 29.68
N VAL A 255 -1.31 -43.12 29.04
CA VAL A 255 -1.87 -43.29 27.69
C VAL A 255 -1.31 -42.35 26.60
N LEU A 256 -0.36 -41.46 26.91
CA LEU A 256 0.12 -40.45 25.93
C LEU A 256 1.52 -40.70 25.32
N ARG A 257 2.18 -41.83 25.62
CA ARG A 257 3.53 -42.09 25.08
C ARG A 257 3.59 -42.74 23.70
N SER A 258 2.47 -43.22 23.13
CA SER A 258 2.51 -44.02 21.89
C SER A 258 1.62 -43.52 20.74
N ARG A 259 0.95 -42.37 20.86
CA ARG A 259 -0.08 -41.93 19.90
C ARG A 259 0.12 -40.54 19.29
N ILE A 260 1.27 -39.91 19.49
CA ILE A 260 1.61 -38.67 18.81
C ILE A 260 2.77 -39.01 17.84
N PRO A 261 2.58 -38.93 16.51
CA PRO A 261 3.66 -39.17 15.56
C PRO A 261 4.81 -38.20 15.80
N SER A 262 6.04 -38.59 15.44
CA SER A 262 7.28 -37.82 15.62
C SER A 262 7.30 -36.44 14.96
N THR A 263 6.23 -36.04 14.24
CA THR A 263 5.99 -34.69 13.74
C THR A 263 5.57 -33.71 14.83
N ALA A 264 5.09 -34.17 16.00
CA ALA A 264 4.72 -33.26 17.09
C ALA A 264 5.91 -32.62 17.83
N ASN A 265 7.09 -33.24 17.77
CA ASN A 265 8.33 -32.61 18.24
C ASN A 265 8.84 -31.55 17.23
N CYS A 266 8.48 -31.66 15.95
CA CYS A 266 8.72 -30.60 14.97
C CYS A 266 7.65 -29.48 15.09
N MET A 267 6.43 -29.81 15.52
CA MET A 267 5.42 -28.85 15.95
C MET A 267 5.88 -28.03 17.15
N SER A 268 6.56 -28.61 18.16
CA SER A 268 7.03 -27.79 19.30
C SER A 268 8.07 -26.78 18.88
N ASP A 269 8.94 -27.10 17.91
CA ASP A 269 10.04 -26.20 17.52
C ASP A 269 9.58 -25.12 16.53
N HIS A 270 8.65 -25.43 15.61
CA HIS A 270 8.07 -24.42 14.70
C HIS A 270 6.93 -23.62 15.34
N LEU A 271 6.09 -24.21 16.20
CA LEU A 271 5.13 -23.44 16.98
C LEU A 271 5.78 -22.76 18.17
N SER A 272 6.85 -23.26 18.81
CA SER A 272 7.57 -22.43 19.79
C SER A 272 8.20 -21.24 19.08
N LEU A 273 8.74 -21.36 17.87
CA LEU A 273 9.26 -20.19 17.13
C LEU A 273 8.17 -19.18 16.70
N ILE A 274 6.92 -19.62 16.49
CA ILE A 274 5.79 -18.76 16.12
C ILE A 274 5.03 -18.22 17.36
N VAL A 275 4.96 -19.01 18.45
CA VAL A 275 4.20 -18.72 19.67
C VAL A 275 5.09 -18.11 20.77
N SER A 276 6.38 -18.41 20.85
CA SER A 276 7.35 -17.62 21.67
C SER A 276 7.56 -16.21 21.12
N THR A 277 7.00 -15.93 19.94
CA THR A 277 6.96 -14.62 19.27
C THR A 277 5.62 -13.91 19.49
N LEU A 278 4.66 -14.57 20.15
CA LEU A 278 3.38 -14.03 20.62
C LEU A 278 3.35 -13.88 22.15
N ASP A 279 4.50 -13.62 22.79
CA ASP A 279 4.52 -13.13 24.16
C ASP A 279 3.99 -11.69 24.18
N ILE A 280 2.68 -11.57 24.41
CA ILE A 280 1.98 -10.31 24.59
C ILE A 280 2.16 -9.89 26.06
N ILE A 281 3.17 -9.03 26.26
CA ILE A 281 3.43 -8.03 27.32
C ILE A 281 3.96 -8.51 28.70
N PRO A 282 5.07 -7.92 29.20
CA PRO A 282 5.54 -8.00 30.59
C PRO A 282 5.19 -6.76 31.45
N ARG A 283 5.11 -6.91 32.79
CA ARG A 283 4.98 -5.77 33.75
C ARG A 283 6.29 -5.33 34.43
N GLY A 284 6.43 -3.99 34.49
CA GLY A 284 7.30 -3.06 35.26
C GLY A 284 8.34 -3.61 36.25
N GLU A 285 9.56 -3.07 36.33
CA GLU A 285 9.96 -1.65 36.25
C GLU A 285 11.34 -1.47 35.57
N ASN A 286 11.50 -0.34 34.87
CA ASN A 286 12.73 0.24 34.28
C ASN A 286 13.11 -0.13 32.82
N VAL A 287 12.87 0.86 31.93
CA VAL A 287 13.65 1.34 30.77
C VAL A 287 14.72 0.40 30.15
N LEU A 288 14.49 -0.09 28.91
CA LEU A 288 15.37 0.04 27.71
C LEU A 288 14.94 -0.86 26.51
N VAL A 289 15.22 -0.32 25.31
CA VAL A 289 15.03 -0.76 23.91
C VAL A 289 15.44 -2.21 23.57
N LYS A 290 14.60 -2.98 22.83
CA LYS A 290 14.92 -3.54 21.48
C LYS A 290 13.83 -4.41 20.83
N THR A 291 13.49 -3.99 19.62
CA THR A 291 13.15 -4.71 18.39
C THR A 291 13.89 -6.04 18.22
N SER A 292 13.18 -7.15 17.99
CA SER A 292 13.63 -8.35 17.25
C SER A 292 12.47 -9.35 17.16
N ILE A 293 12.38 -10.12 16.07
CA ILE A 293 11.47 -11.26 15.82
C ILE A 293 10.18 -10.95 15.01
N PHE A 294 9.42 -9.87 15.21
CA PHE A 294 8.35 -9.50 14.22
C PHE A 294 8.91 -9.12 12.84
N TYR A 295 10.20 -8.80 12.77
CA TYR A 295 10.94 -8.57 11.53
C TYR A 295 11.30 -9.87 10.79
N ALA A 296 11.49 -11.00 11.50
CA ALA A 296 12.06 -12.22 10.92
C ALA A 296 10.99 -13.09 10.22
N THR A 297 9.79 -13.21 10.80
CA THR A 297 8.70 -14.00 10.18
C THR A 297 7.96 -13.19 9.11
N ALA A 298 7.91 -11.86 9.25
CA ALA A 298 7.49 -10.96 8.17
C ALA A 298 8.46 -11.03 6.97
N GLN A 299 9.78 -11.13 7.19
CA GLN A 299 10.72 -11.31 6.08
C GLN A 299 10.61 -12.66 5.33
N HIS A 300 9.91 -13.66 5.88
CA HIS A 300 9.76 -14.96 5.21
C HIS A 300 8.34 -15.28 4.74
N LEU A 301 7.30 -14.59 5.23
CA LEU A 301 5.90 -14.79 4.79
C LEU A 301 5.21 -13.51 4.28
N THR A 302 5.82 -12.34 4.46
CA THR A 302 5.46 -11.13 3.73
C THR A 302 6.56 -10.82 2.74
N ASP A 303 6.42 -11.32 1.51
CA ASP A 303 6.92 -10.55 0.38
C ASP A 303 6.39 -9.13 0.55
N GLY A 304 7.28 -8.13 0.50
CA GLY A 304 7.12 -6.73 0.93
C GLY A 304 5.92 -5.95 0.37
N SER A 305 5.03 -6.59 -0.37
CA SER A 305 3.83 -6.07 -1.00
C SER A 305 2.79 -5.46 -0.04
N THR A 306 2.50 -6.04 1.13
CA THR A 306 1.32 -5.61 1.93
C THR A 306 1.63 -4.39 2.81
N THR A 307 2.79 -4.33 3.46
CA THR A 307 3.28 -3.17 4.20
C THR A 307 3.61 -2.01 3.27
N ALA A 308 4.19 -2.30 2.10
CA ALA A 308 4.36 -1.31 1.03
C ALA A 308 3.01 -0.80 0.50
N CYS A 309 1.99 -1.64 0.34
CA CYS A 309 0.67 -1.25 -0.16
C CYS A 309 -0.07 -0.27 0.78
N VAL A 310 -0.01 -0.48 2.11
CA VAL A 310 -0.59 0.44 3.09
C VAL A 310 0.21 1.76 3.14
N SER A 311 1.55 1.69 3.10
CA SER A 311 2.43 2.86 3.05
C SER A 311 2.21 3.70 1.78
N THR A 312 2.16 3.08 0.61
CA THR A 312 1.99 3.75 -0.69
C THR A 312 0.60 4.35 -0.87
N THR A 313 -0.45 3.69 -0.37
CA THR A 313 -1.81 4.25 -0.36
C THR A 313 -1.86 5.51 0.51
N LEU A 314 -1.25 5.46 1.69
CA LEU A 314 -1.16 6.62 2.58
C LEU A 314 -0.32 7.76 1.97
N LEU A 315 0.82 7.43 1.36
CA LEU A 315 1.68 8.39 0.67
C LEU A 315 0.93 9.11 -0.45
N ARG A 316 0.23 8.36 -1.31
CA ARG A 316 -0.58 8.91 -2.38
C ARG A 316 -1.70 9.80 -1.84
N ALA A 317 -2.41 9.36 -0.79
CA ALA A 317 -3.45 10.16 -0.16
C ALA A 317 -2.90 11.45 0.45
N LYS A 318 -1.72 11.41 1.08
CA LYS A 318 -1.01 12.58 1.61
C LYS A 318 -0.59 13.53 0.51
N ALA A 319 0.02 13.04 -0.57
CA ALA A 319 0.40 13.84 -1.72
C ALA A 319 -0.82 14.53 -2.36
N ALA A 320 -1.92 13.79 -2.57
CA ALA A 320 -3.17 14.32 -3.11
C ALA A 320 -3.78 15.41 -2.21
N LYS A 321 -3.72 15.23 -0.89
CA LYS A 321 -4.18 16.22 0.09
C LYS A 321 -3.35 17.51 0.01
N VAL A 322 -2.02 17.39 0.05
CA VAL A 322 -1.11 18.54 -0.03
C VAL A 322 -1.25 19.25 -1.38
N ALA A 323 -1.40 18.51 -2.48
CA ALA A 323 -1.63 19.07 -3.81
C ALA A 323 -2.88 19.97 -3.83
N ARG A 324 -4.01 19.47 -3.30
CA ARG A 324 -5.25 20.26 -3.23
C ARG A 324 -5.14 21.48 -2.33
N GLU A 325 -4.53 21.33 -1.15
CA GLU A 325 -4.40 22.41 -0.16
C GLU A 325 -3.47 23.53 -0.63
N VAL A 326 -2.32 23.18 -1.21
CA VAL A 326 -1.29 24.15 -1.62
C VAL A 326 -1.53 24.64 -3.05
N GLN A 327 -1.68 23.72 -4.01
CA GLN A 327 -1.69 24.06 -5.43
C GLN A 327 -3.08 24.44 -5.96
N GLY A 328 -4.16 23.96 -5.32
CA GLY A 328 -5.53 24.14 -5.81
C GLY A 328 -5.95 25.61 -5.99
N SER A 329 -5.32 26.54 -5.27
CA SER A 329 -5.58 27.98 -5.35
C SER A 329 -4.55 28.75 -6.20
N ALA A 330 -3.52 28.09 -6.71
CA ALA A 330 -2.36 28.78 -7.28
C ALA A 330 -2.58 29.35 -8.67
N TYR A 331 -3.24 28.61 -9.56
CA TYR A 331 -3.43 29.04 -10.94
C TYR A 331 -4.11 30.42 -11.04
N PRO A 332 -5.24 30.69 -10.34
CA PRO A 332 -5.85 32.03 -10.33
C PRO A 332 -4.97 33.16 -9.76
N VAL A 333 -3.87 32.82 -9.07
CA VAL A 333 -2.90 33.79 -8.55
C VAL A 333 -1.87 34.10 -9.63
N TYR A 334 -1.11 33.09 -10.09
CA TYR A 334 -0.03 33.35 -11.04
C TYR A 334 -0.56 33.69 -12.44
N SER A 335 -1.69 33.15 -12.90
CA SER A 335 -2.19 33.39 -14.27
C SER A 335 -2.58 34.84 -14.55
N LYS A 336 -2.63 35.71 -13.54
CA LYS A 336 -2.92 37.14 -13.67
C LYS A 336 -1.73 37.95 -14.17
N PHE A 337 -0.51 37.42 -14.03
CA PHE A 337 0.70 38.12 -14.45
C PHE A 337 0.90 37.97 -15.97
N PRO A 338 1.25 39.08 -16.66
CA PRO A 338 1.29 39.12 -18.12
C PRO A 338 2.47 38.36 -18.71
N ASP A 339 3.60 38.31 -18.02
CA ASP A 339 4.84 37.69 -18.50
C ASP A 339 5.25 36.45 -17.70
N GLN A 340 6.11 35.63 -18.32
CA GLN A 340 6.56 34.36 -17.78
C GLN A 340 7.29 34.50 -16.44
N ILE A 341 8.13 35.53 -16.28
CA ILE A 341 9.01 35.65 -15.10
C ILE A 341 8.23 36.07 -13.86
N ASP A 342 7.22 36.92 -14.01
CA ASP A 342 6.34 37.32 -12.92
C ASP A 342 5.37 36.21 -12.55
N ARG A 343 4.88 35.43 -13.54
CA ARG A 343 4.15 34.18 -13.26
C ARG A 343 5.00 33.22 -12.43
N PHE A 344 6.26 33.00 -12.84
CA PHE A 344 7.21 32.17 -12.11
C PHE A 344 7.41 32.65 -10.67
N ARG A 345 7.73 33.94 -10.46
CA ARG A 345 7.93 34.50 -9.12
C ARG A 345 6.69 34.39 -8.24
N ALA A 346 5.50 34.49 -8.82
CA ALA A 346 4.24 34.30 -8.10
C ALA A 346 4.05 32.86 -7.58
N THR A 347 4.77 31.87 -8.12
CA THR A 347 4.73 30.49 -7.62
C THR A 347 5.56 30.24 -6.36
N ARG A 348 6.51 31.13 -6.05
CA ARG A 348 7.49 30.95 -4.95
C ARG A 348 6.87 30.60 -3.60
N PRO A 349 5.79 31.26 -3.12
CA PRO A 349 5.17 30.92 -1.84
C PRO A 349 4.54 29.51 -1.84
N PHE A 350 4.06 29.04 -2.99
CA PHE A 350 3.51 27.69 -3.12
C PHE A 350 4.62 26.64 -3.14
N TYR A 351 5.71 26.91 -3.86
CA TYR A 351 6.90 26.04 -3.84
C TYR A 351 7.43 25.86 -2.41
N ALA A 352 7.62 26.96 -1.67
CA ALA A 352 8.08 26.91 -0.27
C ALA A 352 7.13 26.12 0.63
N GLN A 353 5.81 26.19 0.40
CA GLN A 353 4.84 25.36 1.12
C GLN A 353 4.96 23.87 0.78
N LEU A 354 5.20 23.50 -0.48
CA LEU A 354 5.43 22.10 -0.86
C LEU A 354 6.72 21.56 -0.20
N VAL A 355 7.78 22.37 -0.17
CA VAL A 355 9.03 22.05 0.54
C VAL A 355 8.77 21.87 2.03
N GLY A 356 8.10 22.83 2.68
CA GLY A 356 7.71 22.78 4.10
C GLY A 356 6.76 21.65 4.48
N ARG A 357 6.12 21.00 3.50
CA ARG A 357 5.30 19.79 3.68
C ARG A 357 6.08 18.49 3.41
N GLY A 358 7.37 18.59 3.15
CA GLY A 358 8.29 17.48 2.93
C GLY A 358 8.31 16.92 1.51
N LEU A 359 7.63 17.56 0.53
CA LEU A 359 7.51 16.98 -0.81
C LEU A 359 8.82 16.95 -1.59
N LEU A 360 9.72 17.91 -1.39
CA LEU A 360 11.05 17.88 -2.02
C LEU A 360 11.89 16.74 -1.45
N LYS A 361 11.89 16.63 -0.12
CA LYS A 361 12.63 15.59 0.61
C LYS A 361 12.13 14.18 0.25
N ALA A 362 10.83 14.05 -0.02
CA ALA A 362 10.21 12.81 -0.51
C ALA A 362 10.56 12.45 -1.97
N LEU A 363 11.34 13.27 -2.67
CA LEU A 363 11.94 12.94 -3.98
C LEU A 363 13.45 12.67 -3.87
N ILE A 364 14.03 12.75 -2.67
CA ILE A 364 15.44 12.49 -2.40
C ILE A 364 15.55 11.13 -1.70
N PRO A 365 16.48 10.24 -2.11
CA PRO A 365 16.66 8.95 -1.46
C PRO A 365 17.00 9.06 0.02
N LYS A 366 16.52 8.11 0.83
CA LYS A 366 16.89 8.03 2.25
C LYS A 366 18.40 7.90 2.52
N SER A 367 19.14 7.29 1.59
CA SER A 367 20.61 7.19 1.67
C SER A 367 21.32 8.54 1.70
N ASP A 368 20.65 9.59 1.22
CA ASP A 368 21.15 10.95 1.14
C ASP A 368 20.34 11.90 2.05
N ASP A 369 19.88 11.37 3.20
CA ASP A 369 19.06 12.06 4.21
C ASP A 369 17.71 12.59 3.70
N GLY A 370 17.22 12.05 2.58
CA GLY A 370 15.87 12.27 2.07
C GLY A 370 14.80 11.39 2.74
N ASP A 371 13.59 11.41 2.20
CA ASP A 371 12.45 10.63 2.72
C ASP A 371 12.00 9.52 1.74
N ALA A 372 12.52 9.48 0.50
CA ALA A 372 12.09 8.51 -0.51
C ALA A 372 12.69 7.11 -0.23
N GLU A 373 11.82 6.12 -0.08
CA GLU A 373 12.22 4.70 0.07
C GLU A 373 12.55 4.04 -1.28
N SER A 374 11.90 4.51 -2.35
CA SER A 374 12.09 3.99 -3.70
C SER A 374 11.80 5.06 -4.76
N LEU A 375 12.30 4.85 -5.98
CA LEU A 375 11.97 5.71 -7.12
C LEU A 375 10.49 5.60 -7.51
N LEU A 376 9.84 4.47 -7.23
CA LEU A 376 8.41 4.28 -7.47
C LEU A 376 7.55 5.25 -6.64
N GLU A 377 7.94 5.57 -5.41
CA GLU A 377 7.23 6.54 -4.56
C GLU A 377 7.16 7.93 -5.20
N SER A 378 8.21 8.31 -5.92
CA SER A 378 8.23 9.56 -6.69
C SER A 378 7.13 9.58 -7.74
N ALA A 379 6.82 8.44 -8.39
CA ALA A 379 5.73 8.36 -9.36
C ALA A 379 4.37 8.69 -8.74
N PHE A 380 4.09 8.15 -7.54
CA PHE A 380 2.82 8.38 -6.85
C PHE A 380 2.67 9.86 -6.47
N ILE A 381 3.73 10.46 -5.94
CA ILE A 381 3.73 11.88 -5.56
C ILE A 381 3.50 12.76 -6.80
N LEU A 382 4.26 12.51 -7.87
CA LEU A 382 4.19 13.34 -9.07
C LEU A 382 2.85 13.20 -9.80
N GLU A 383 2.27 12.00 -9.89
CA GLU A 383 0.95 11.80 -10.49
C GLU A 383 -0.12 12.65 -9.76
N GLU A 384 -0.08 12.69 -8.42
CA GLU A 384 -1.03 13.48 -7.62
C GLU A 384 -0.84 14.99 -7.77
N LEU A 385 0.41 15.47 -7.79
CA LEU A 385 0.71 16.90 -7.94
C LEU A 385 0.38 17.40 -9.36
N TYR A 386 0.74 16.64 -10.40
CA TYR A 386 0.46 17.01 -11.79
C TYR A 386 -1.02 16.95 -12.15
N ALA A 387 -1.83 16.20 -11.40
CA ALA A 387 -3.28 16.22 -11.56
C ALA A 387 -3.91 17.55 -11.08
N VAL A 388 -3.18 18.37 -10.33
CA VAL A 388 -3.66 19.66 -9.79
C VAL A 388 -3.03 20.85 -10.51
N ASP A 389 -1.70 20.97 -10.47
CA ASP A 389 -0.99 22.09 -11.09
C ASP A 389 0.41 21.73 -11.60
N SER A 390 0.60 21.88 -12.90
CA SER A 390 1.86 21.60 -13.60
C SER A 390 2.95 22.64 -13.31
N SER A 391 2.59 23.92 -13.20
CA SER A 391 3.56 25.02 -13.18
C SER A 391 4.23 25.19 -11.82
N ILE A 392 3.59 24.80 -10.72
CA ILE A 392 4.30 24.70 -9.43
C ILE A 392 5.12 23.42 -9.37
N THR A 393 4.53 22.29 -9.76
CA THR A 393 5.16 20.97 -9.60
C THR A 393 6.46 20.85 -10.39
N ILE A 394 6.54 21.48 -11.57
CA ILE A 394 7.75 21.46 -12.40
C ILE A 394 8.98 22.05 -11.69
N HIS A 395 8.81 22.98 -10.76
CA HIS A 395 9.93 23.49 -9.96
C HIS A 395 10.48 22.44 -9.02
N LEU A 396 9.60 21.61 -8.43
CA LEU A 396 9.97 20.49 -7.57
C LEU A 396 10.73 19.42 -8.36
N VAL A 397 10.18 19.04 -9.52
CA VAL A 397 10.81 18.05 -10.42
C VAL A 397 12.12 18.58 -11.01
N GLY A 398 12.16 19.86 -11.39
CA GLY A 398 13.37 20.51 -11.89
C GLY A 398 14.48 20.55 -10.84
N THR A 399 14.13 20.79 -9.57
CA THR A 399 15.07 20.67 -8.45
C THR A 399 15.53 19.22 -8.28
N ALA A 400 14.63 18.23 -8.27
CA ALA A 400 15.02 16.82 -8.18
C ALA A 400 16.00 16.43 -9.32
N LEU A 401 15.69 16.79 -10.58
CA LEU A 401 16.58 16.59 -11.73
C LEU A 401 17.94 17.29 -11.54
N GLY A 402 17.95 18.51 -11.01
CA GLY A 402 19.18 19.25 -10.73
C GLY A 402 20.07 18.61 -9.67
N LEU A 403 19.49 17.85 -8.73
CA LEU A 403 20.22 17.13 -7.69
C LEU A 403 20.71 15.75 -8.15
N LEU A 404 20.05 15.12 -9.13
CA LEU A 404 20.36 13.74 -9.55
C LEU A 404 21.83 13.49 -9.89
N PRO A 405 22.54 14.34 -10.65
CA PRO A 405 23.97 14.11 -10.89
C PRO A 405 24.80 14.01 -9.61
N LEU A 406 24.50 14.88 -8.63
CA LEU A 406 25.16 14.88 -7.32
C LEU A 406 24.79 13.64 -6.50
N LEU A 407 23.53 13.19 -6.57
CA LEU A 407 23.07 11.97 -5.91
C LEU A 407 23.73 10.72 -6.49
N ILE A 408 23.86 10.63 -7.83
CA ILE A 408 24.42 9.48 -8.55
C ILE A 408 25.94 9.38 -8.33
N GLY A 409 26.68 10.48 -8.45
CA GLY A 409 28.13 10.43 -8.55
C GLY A 409 28.90 11.43 -7.69
N GLY A 410 28.22 12.17 -6.80
CA GLY A 410 28.87 13.07 -5.86
C GLY A 410 29.64 12.34 -4.78
N THR A 411 30.79 12.89 -4.39
CA THR A 411 31.52 12.40 -3.21
C THR A 411 30.73 12.68 -1.92
N PRO A 412 30.96 11.92 -0.82
CA PRO A 412 30.29 12.17 0.46
C PRO A 412 30.44 13.62 0.96
N GLU A 413 31.61 14.23 0.71
CA GLU A 413 31.87 15.62 1.09
C GLU A 413 31.06 16.61 0.24
N GLN A 414 30.99 16.39 -1.09
CA GLN A 414 30.16 17.21 -1.97
C GLN A 414 28.67 17.05 -1.62
N LYS A 415 28.21 15.83 -1.37
CA LYS A 415 26.83 15.56 -0.96
C LYS A 415 26.48 16.32 0.33
N ARG A 416 27.31 16.20 1.36
CA ARG A 416 27.14 16.95 2.62
C ARG A 416 27.09 18.46 2.39
N ARG A 417 28.03 19.00 1.60
CA ARG A 417 28.13 20.43 1.34
C ARG A 417 26.94 20.98 0.53
N PHE A 418 26.53 20.29 -0.52
CA PHE A 418 25.61 20.83 -1.53
C PHE A 418 24.16 20.32 -1.42
N LEU A 419 23.89 19.19 -0.76
CA LEU A 419 22.52 18.70 -0.53
C LEU A 419 21.84 19.35 0.69
N THR A 420 22.62 19.80 1.68
CA THR A 420 22.10 20.34 2.95
C THR A 420 20.92 21.32 2.80
N PRO A 421 20.94 22.31 1.87
CA PRO A 421 19.81 23.23 1.70
C PRO A 421 18.50 22.54 1.29
N PHE A 422 18.56 21.40 0.60
CA PHE A 422 17.41 20.72 0.00
C PHE A 422 16.78 19.66 0.92
N ILE A 423 17.53 19.16 1.89
CA ILE A 423 17.08 18.15 2.87
C ILE A 423 16.61 18.76 4.21
N SER A 424 16.79 20.08 4.39
CA SER A 424 16.37 20.81 5.60
C SER A 424 14.85 20.77 5.83
N GLY A 425 14.07 20.60 4.77
CA GLY A 425 12.61 20.69 4.80
C GLY A 425 12.08 22.12 4.85
N GLU A 426 12.93 23.13 4.69
CA GLU A 426 12.55 24.54 4.78
C GLU A 426 13.13 25.36 3.60
N GLY A 427 12.52 26.53 3.36
CA GLY A 427 12.97 27.47 2.35
C GLY A 427 12.45 27.20 0.94
N ASP A 428 13.12 27.81 -0.03
CA ASP A 428 12.72 27.83 -1.44
C ASP A 428 13.90 27.51 -2.38
N HIS A 429 14.82 26.69 -1.89
CA HIS A 429 16.01 26.30 -2.62
C HIS A 429 15.65 25.61 -3.94
N LEU A 430 16.26 26.10 -5.01
CA LEU A 430 16.09 25.58 -6.36
C LEU A 430 17.39 24.92 -6.83
N ALA A 431 17.28 23.77 -7.48
CA ALA A 431 18.37 23.16 -8.22
C ALA A 431 18.06 23.08 -9.72
N SER A 432 19.10 22.93 -10.54
CA SER A 432 18.97 22.80 -11.98
C SER A 432 20.04 21.88 -12.58
N LEU A 433 19.65 21.03 -13.52
CA LEU A 433 20.59 20.36 -14.42
C LEU A 433 20.71 21.22 -15.68
N THR A 434 21.82 21.92 -15.84
CA THR A 434 21.97 22.87 -16.94
C THR A 434 22.67 22.21 -18.14
N HIS A 435 21.86 21.51 -18.93
CA HIS A 435 22.31 20.74 -20.10
C HIS A 435 21.97 21.41 -21.44
N SER A 436 20.69 21.70 -21.67
CA SER A 436 20.15 22.20 -22.95
C SER A 436 20.72 23.56 -23.40
N GLU A 437 20.83 23.74 -24.71
CA GLU A 437 21.50 24.89 -25.35
C GLU A 437 20.67 25.47 -26.50
N PRO A 438 20.85 26.76 -26.86
CA PRO A 438 20.14 27.37 -27.99
C PRO A 438 20.33 26.63 -29.33
N GLY A 439 21.51 26.03 -29.55
CA GLY A 439 21.82 25.24 -30.75
C GLY A 439 21.22 23.84 -30.78
N GLY A 440 20.51 23.43 -29.72
CA GLY A 440 20.00 22.07 -29.52
C GLY A 440 21.07 21.11 -28.97
N THR A 441 20.62 20.03 -28.33
CA THR A 441 21.50 19.04 -27.66
C THR A 441 21.26 17.61 -28.09
N ALA A 442 20.39 17.36 -29.08
CA ALA A 442 20.13 16.00 -29.59
C ALA A 442 21.42 15.33 -30.13
N ASN A 443 22.32 16.13 -30.69
CA ASN A 443 23.56 15.70 -31.32
C ASN A 443 24.81 15.95 -30.45
N HIS A 444 24.66 16.23 -29.15
CA HIS A 444 25.80 16.62 -28.31
C HIS A 444 26.88 15.53 -28.17
N LEU A 445 26.52 14.26 -28.35
CA LEU A 445 27.45 13.11 -28.38
C LEU A 445 27.74 12.57 -29.79
N GLU A 446 27.32 13.28 -30.84
CA GLU A 446 27.61 12.86 -32.20
C GLU A 446 29.09 13.05 -32.52
N LYS A 447 29.81 11.96 -32.78
CA LYS A 447 31.21 12.01 -33.24
C LYS A 447 31.30 12.76 -34.57
N GLY A 448 32.21 13.73 -34.65
CA GLY A 448 32.31 14.64 -35.81
C GLY A 448 31.34 15.83 -35.76
N GLY A 449 30.42 15.86 -34.80
CA GLY A 449 29.55 17.00 -34.53
C GLY A 449 30.25 18.11 -33.76
N LYS A 450 29.50 19.18 -33.45
CA LYS A 450 30.04 20.34 -32.71
C LYS A 450 30.23 20.10 -31.20
N GLY A 451 29.58 19.07 -30.65
CA GLY A 451 29.45 18.85 -29.22
C GLY A 451 28.59 19.94 -28.55
N LEU A 452 28.66 20.02 -27.22
CA LEU A 452 28.10 21.16 -26.48
C LEU A 452 28.87 22.46 -26.82
N GLY A 453 28.14 23.55 -27.00
CA GLY A 453 28.65 24.90 -27.21
C GLY A 453 29.11 25.58 -25.92
N VAL A 454 28.61 25.16 -24.76
CA VAL A 454 29.19 25.59 -23.47
C VAL A 454 30.49 24.84 -23.22
N THR A 455 31.59 25.59 -23.24
CA THR A 455 32.95 25.07 -23.07
C THR A 455 33.52 25.45 -21.71
N ALA A 456 34.41 24.61 -21.20
CA ALA A 456 35.18 24.87 -20.00
C ALA A 456 36.67 24.57 -20.26
N ARG A 457 37.54 25.53 -19.96
CA ARG A 457 39.00 25.35 -20.01
C ARG A 457 39.60 25.52 -18.62
N LYS A 458 40.64 24.76 -18.29
CA LYS A 458 41.30 24.87 -17.00
C LYS A 458 42.33 26.01 -17.02
N GLU A 459 42.23 26.93 -16.07
CA GLU A 459 43.19 28.02 -15.84
C GLU A 459 43.53 28.11 -14.34
N GLY A 460 44.70 27.56 -13.97
CA GLY A 460 45.12 27.46 -12.58
C GLY A 460 44.13 26.65 -11.74
N ASP A 461 43.60 27.27 -10.69
CA ASP A 461 42.65 26.67 -9.74
C ASP A 461 41.17 26.83 -10.15
N TYR A 462 40.92 27.21 -11.40
CA TYR A 462 39.57 27.44 -11.93
C TYR A 462 39.35 26.75 -13.28
N TYR A 463 38.08 26.48 -13.58
CA TYR A 463 37.59 26.33 -14.95
C TYR A 463 36.97 27.64 -15.41
N VAL A 464 37.36 28.10 -16.59
CA VAL A 464 36.77 29.27 -17.25
C VAL A 464 35.75 28.78 -18.27
N VAL A 465 34.49 29.14 -18.05
CA VAL A 465 33.33 28.70 -18.82
C VAL A 465 32.87 29.78 -19.78
N ASN A 466 32.57 29.40 -21.02
CA ASN A 466 32.00 30.27 -22.03
C ASN A 466 30.89 29.56 -22.81
N GLY A 467 29.81 30.27 -23.10
CA GLY A 467 28.71 29.78 -23.95
C GLY A 467 27.34 30.12 -23.38
N GLU A 468 26.31 29.49 -23.93
CA GLU A 468 24.92 29.78 -23.59
C GLU A 468 24.12 28.51 -23.32
N LYS A 469 23.32 28.51 -22.24
CA LYS A 469 22.31 27.50 -21.94
C LYS A 469 20.92 28.05 -22.24
N ARG A 470 19.95 27.15 -22.46
CA ARG A 470 18.54 27.48 -22.67
C ARG A 470 17.66 26.32 -22.21
N TRP A 471 16.43 26.60 -21.76
CA TRP A 471 15.43 25.61 -21.34
C TRP A 471 15.72 24.93 -19.99
N THR A 472 16.80 25.30 -19.31
CA THR A 472 17.27 24.61 -18.11
C THR A 472 16.44 25.07 -16.90
N THR A 473 15.45 24.27 -16.51
CA THR A 473 14.47 24.65 -15.49
C THR A 473 15.14 25.12 -14.20
N ASN A 474 14.65 26.21 -13.63
CA ASN A 474 15.14 26.83 -12.38
C ASN A 474 16.55 27.46 -12.43
N SER A 475 17.29 27.38 -13.54
CA SER A 475 18.74 27.68 -13.56
C SER A 475 19.11 29.08 -13.08
N ALA A 476 18.27 30.07 -13.32
CA ALA A 476 18.53 31.46 -12.91
C ALA A 476 18.06 31.77 -11.47
N GLY A 477 17.37 30.85 -10.79
CA GLY A 477 16.78 31.08 -9.48
C GLY A 477 15.64 32.11 -9.50
N TRP A 478 15.06 32.38 -8.34
CA TRP A 478 13.89 33.28 -8.19
C TRP A 478 14.16 34.74 -8.61
N ASP A 479 15.41 35.18 -8.55
CA ASP A 479 15.82 36.59 -8.72
C ASP A 479 16.86 36.79 -9.84
N ALA A 480 16.99 35.81 -10.73
CA ALA A 480 17.97 35.80 -11.83
C ALA A 480 19.45 35.80 -11.40
N LYS A 481 19.75 35.48 -10.13
CA LYS A 481 21.13 35.42 -9.58
C LYS A 481 21.64 33.99 -9.39
N GLY A 482 21.13 33.07 -10.19
CA GLY A 482 21.49 31.65 -10.17
C GLY A 482 20.64 30.83 -9.18
N ALA A 483 20.46 29.55 -9.50
CA ALA A 483 19.87 28.56 -8.61
C ALA A 483 20.76 28.35 -7.36
N THR A 484 20.19 27.78 -6.29
CA THR A 484 20.97 27.36 -5.11
C THR A 484 22.09 26.39 -5.52
N LEU A 485 21.79 25.46 -6.42
CA LEU A 485 22.76 24.59 -7.04
C LEU A 485 22.44 24.35 -8.52
N SER A 486 23.41 24.53 -9.40
CA SER A 486 23.32 24.10 -10.80
C SER A 486 24.38 23.07 -11.11
N CYS A 487 23.99 21.91 -11.63
CA CYS A 487 24.90 20.95 -12.25
C CYS A 487 25.12 21.36 -13.71
N LEU A 488 26.17 22.12 -13.98
CA LEU A 488 26.49 22.68 -15.29
C LEU A 488 27.24 21.70 -16.18
N CYS A 489 26.54 21.21 -17.21
CA CYS A 489 27.13 20.38 -18.24
C CYS A 489 27.92 21.26 -19.21
N ALA A 490 29.22 20.99 -19.32
CA ALA A 490 30.12 21.67 -20.23
C ALA A 490 30.96 20.65 -20.99
N ARG A 491 31.51 21.09 -22.11
CA ARG A 491 32.53 20.37 -22.85
C ARG A 491 33.90 20.92 -22.50
N TYR A 492 34.80 20.06 -22.08
CA TYR A 492 36.18 20.44 -21.87
C TYR A 492 36.84 20.80 -23.20
N SER A 493 37.42 22.00 -23.30
CA SER A 493 38.10 22.47 -24.50
C SER A 493 39.21 23.43 -24.10
N GLU A 494 40.47 23.15 -24.43
CA GLU A 494 41.60 24.02 -24.05
C GLU A 494 41.53 25.40 -24.73
N ASP A 495 41.09 25.44 -25.98
CA ASP A 495 41.04 26.63 -26.85
C ASP A 495 39.63 27.23 -26.99
N GLY A 496 38.61 26.59 -26.41
CA GLY A 496 37.19 26.96 -26.60
C GLY A 496 36.65 26.71 -28.01
N GLY A 497 37.42 26.07 -28.89
CA GLY A 497 37.03 25.74 -30.26
C GLY A 497 35.99 24.62 -30.35
N PRO A 498 35.45 24.32 -31.54
CA PRO A 498 34.52 23.21 -31.74
C PRO A 498 35.16 21.86 -31.38
N GLU A 499 34.34 20.85 -31.09
CA GLU A 499 34.84 19.51 -30.83
C GLU A 499 35.61 18.94 -32.03
N LYS A 500 36.73 18.26 -31.77
CA LYS A 500 37.57 17.69 -32.81
C LYS A 500 36.90 16.45 -33.39
N ALA A 501 36.94 16.29 -34.71
CA ALA A 501 36.17 15.25 -35.39
C ALA A 501 36.58 13.80 -35.05
N ASP A 502 37.82 13.60 -34.61
CA ASP A 502 38.40 12.32 -34.23
C ASP A 502 38.15 11.93 -32.78
N VAL A 503 37.80 12.90 -31.92
CA VAL A 503 37.52 12.71 -30.49
C VAL A 503 36.10 12.20 -30.29
N ASP A 504 35.93 11.27 -29.34
CA ASP A 504 34.62 10.87 -28.85
C ASP A 504 34.09 11.95 -27.89
N PRO A 505 32.99 12.66 -28.20
CA PRO A 505 32.48 13.75 -27.36
C PRO A 505 32.10 13.31 -25.94
N ALA A 506 31.87 12.01 -25.70
CA ALA A 506 31.64 11.50 -24.35
C ALA A 506 32.88 11.71 -23.44
N THR A 507 34.09 11.70 -24.01
CA THR A 507 35.37 11.87 -23.31
C THR A 507 35.68 13.32 -22.93
N THR A 508 34.96 14.28 -23.49
CA THR A 508 35.14 15.71 -23.21
C THR A 508 34.04 16.29 -22.33
N LEU A 509 32.92 15.57 -22.14
CA LEU A 509 31.85 16.01 -21.27
C LEU A 509 32.29 16.06 -19.79
N MET A 510 31.98 17.16 -19.12
CA MET A 510 32.22 17.37 -17.69
C MET A 510 31.03 18.06 -17.03
N VAL A 511 30.96 17.98 -15.70
CA VAL A 511 29.90 18.63 -14.91
C VAL A 511 30.51 19.44 -13.77
N LEU A 512 30.11 20.71 -13.71
CA LEU A 512 30.57 21.69 -12.74
C LEU A 512 29.43 22.09 -11.81
N LEU A 513 29.66 22.11 -10.50
CA LEU A 513 28.70 22.59 -9.51
C LEU A 513 28.79 24.12 -9.42
N VAL A 514 27.71 24.80 -9.77
CA VAL A 514 27.63 26.27 -9.72
C VAL A 514 26.60 26.67 -8.68
N THR A 515 27.05 27.32 -7.61
CA THR A 515 26.17 27.87 -6.57
C THR A 515 25.96 29.37 -6.77
N ARG A 516 25.04 29.96 -6.00
CA ARG A 516 24.81 31.41 -5.99
C ARG A 516 26.07 32.19 -5.59
N GLU A 517 26.86 31.64 -4.67
CA GLU A 517 28.13 32.24 -4.24
C GLU A 517 29.15 32.26 -5.39
N VAL A 518 29.24 31.18 -6.18
CA VAL A 518 30.09 31.15 -7.38
C VAL A 518 29.64 32.21 -8.39
N VAL A 519 28.34 32.38 -8.60
CA VAL A 519 27.80 33.44 -9.47
C VAL A 519 28.17 34.83 -8.93
N ALA A 520 28.00 35.07 -7.63
CA ALA A 520 28.26 36.37 -7.01
C ALA A 520 29.76 36.77 -6.95
N GLN A 521 30.66 35.78 -6.90
CA GLN A 521 32.12 36.01 -6.90
C GLN A 521 32.69 36.33 -8.28
N ASN A 522 31.93 36.05 -9.35
CA ASN A 522 32.34 36.37 -10.70
C ASN A 522 32.14 37.87 -11.02
N ALA A 523 32.88 38.36 -12.02
CA ALA A 523 32.76 39.75 -12.46
C ALA A 523 31.33 40.06 -12.97
N PRO A 524 30.83 41.30 -12.78
CA PRO A 524 29.58 41.72 -13.41
C PRO A 524 29.59 41.44 -14.93
N GLY A 525 28.52 40.82 -15.43
CA GLY A 525 28.40 40.40 -16.84
C GLY A 525 28.98 39.02 -17.18
N ALA A 526 29.64 38.34 -16.23
CA ALA A 526 30.10 36.97 -16.45
C ALA A 526 28.97 35.93 -16.46
N TYR A 527 27.84 36.24 -15.82
CA TYR A 527 26.61 35.47 -15.83
C TYR A 527 25.45 36.41 -16.14
N GLU A 528 24.74 36.16 -17.25
CA GLU A 528 23.65 37.01 -17.72
C GLU A 528 22.42 36.18 -18.08
N LEU A 529 21.25 36.62 -17.65
CA LEU A 529 19.96 36.16 -18.20
C LEU A 529 19.66 37.00 -19.44
N LEU A 530 19.57 36.35 -20.60
CA LEU A 530 19.33 37.03 -21.88
C LEU A 530 17.85 37.13 -22.24
N GLU A 531 17.12 36.02 -22.04
CA GLU A 531 15.73 35.87 -22.46
C GLU A 531 15.03 34.86 -21.54
N GLU A 532 13.78 35.13 -21.18
CA GLU A 532 12.87 34.13 -20.60
C GLU A 532 11.81 33.78 -21.65
N PRO A 533 11.76 32.54 -22.16
CA PRO A 533 10.78 32.14 -23.17
C PRO A 533 9.34 32.15 -22.62
N ASP A 534 8.39 32.69 -23.39
CA ASP A 534 6.96 32.58 -23.09
C ASP A 534 6.44 31.20 -23.53
N LEU A 535 5.88 30.44 -22.59
CA LEU A 535 5.52 29.03 -22.81
C LEU A 535 4.01 28.86 -22.98
N MET A 536 3.60 28.00 -23.92
CA MET A 536 2.17 27.69 -24.16
C MET A 536 1.50 26.97 -22.98
N GLY A 537 2.25 26.10 -22.30
CA GLY A 537 1.87 25.33 -21.12
C GLY A 537 3.01 25.39 -20.11
N HIS A 538 2.76 24.98 -18.87
CA HIS A 538 3.68 25.26 -17.76
C HIS A 538 4.03 26.75 -17.69
N ILE A 539 3.01 27.60 -17.80
CA ILE A 539 3.14 29.05 -18.02
C ILE A 539 3.84 29.80 -16.88
N ALA A 540 4.07 29.15 -15.73
CA ALA A 540 4.83 29.73 -14.64
C ALA A 540 6.16 28.99 -14.36
N ALA A 541 6.58 28.09 -15.26
CA ALA A 541 7.94 27.55 -15.23
C ALA A 541 8.96 28.62 -15.63
N THR A 542 10.22 28.45 -15.24
CA THR A 542 11.35 29.25 -15.73
C THR A 542 12.37 28.32 -16.35
N GLY A 543 12.94 28.72 -17.49
CA GLY A 543 13.98 27.98 -18.20
C GLY A 543 14.74 28.91 -19.15
N PRO A 544 15.39 29.97 -18.61
CA PRO A 544 15.86 31.08 -19.41
C PRO A 544 17.04 30.71 -20.29
N GLN A 545 17.29 31.57 -21.29
CA GLN A 545 18.58 31.61 -21.95
C GLN A 545 19.58 32.35 -21.05
N THR A 546 20.66 31.67 -20.66
CA THR A 546 21.71 32.24 -19.81
C THR A 546 23.05 32.19 -20.53
N ARG A 547 23.84 33.26 -20.41
CA ARG A 547 25.19 33.36 -20.96
C ARG A 547 26.23 33.33 -19.87
N TYR A 548 27.29 32.57 -20.13
CA TYR A 548 28.52 32.54 -19.36
C TYR A 548 29.62 33.19 -20.18
N THR A 549 30.25 34.24 -19.64
CA THR A 549 31.32 34.99 -20.31
C THR A 549 32.54 35.03 -19.40
N ASN A 550 33.56 34.23 -19.71
CA ASN A 550 34.74 34.01 -18.85
C ASN A 550 34.35 33.69 -17.39
N PHE A 551 33.29 32.90 -17.23
CA PHE A 551 32.73 32.56 -15.94
C PHE A 551 33.63 31.56 -15.21
N ARG A 552 34.16 31.93 -14.05
CA ARG A 552 35.14 31.14 -13.30
C ARG A 552 34.44 30.24 -12.29
N VAL A 553 34.67 28.94 -12.41
CA VAL A 553 34.22 27.93 -11.45
C VAL A 553 35.45 27.34 -10.75
N PRO A 554 35.51 27.29 -9.41
CA PRO A 554 36.67 26.73 -8.71
C PRO A 554 36.87 25.23 -8.97
N ILE A 555 38.11 24.74 -8.90
CA ILE A 555 38.46 23.35 -9.20
C ILE A 555 37.80 22.33 -8.25
N ASP A 556 37.53 22.71 -6.99
CA ASP A 556 36.86 21.86 -5.99
C ASP A 556 35.34 21.72 -6.23
N HIS A 557 34.80 22.46 -7.22
CA HIS A 557 33.41 22.36 -7.65
C HIS A 557 33.21 21.45 -8.87
N VAL A 558 34.24 20.73 -9.31
CA VAL A 558 34.08 19.70 -10.35
C VAL A 558 33.33 18.51 -9.76
N LEU A 559 32.14 18.22 -10.28
CA LEU A 559 31.41 17.00 -9.95
C LEU A 559 31.95 15.84 -10.77
N PHE A 560 32.02 16.01 -12.09
CA PHE A 560 32.56 15.03 -13.02
C PHE A 560 33.69 15.65 -13.83
N ALA A 561 34.86 15.04 -13.76
CA ALA A 561 36.00 15.39 -14.60
C ALA A 561 35.70 15.11 -16.09
N PRO A 562 36.45 15.70 -17.03
CA PRO A 562 36.30 15.42 -18.46
C PRO A 562 36.29 13.91 -18.74
N GLY A 563 35.25 13.44 -19.40
CA GLY A 563 35.07 12.03 -19.79
C GLY A 563 34.35 11.16 -18.76
N SER A 564 34.00 11.72 -17.60
CA SER A 564 33.30 11.01 -16.53
C SER A 564 31.88 11.50 -16.30
N GLY A 565 31.33 12.35 -17.19
CA GLY A 565 29.98 12.90 -17.05
C GLY A 565 28.89 12.24 -17.90
N ALA A 566 29.24 11.70 -19.07
CA ALA A 566 28.24 11.33 -20.09
C ALA A 566 27.26 10.25 -19.60
N LYS A 567 27.80 9.19 -18.98
CA LYS A 567 26.99 8.09 -18.44
C LYS A 567 26.05 8.56 -17.33
N GLN A 568 26.54 9.41 -16.43
CA GLN A 568 25.83 9.90 -15.26
C GLN A 568 24.71 10.85 -15.65
N ILE A 569 24.95 11.70 -16.65
CA ILE A 569 23.92 12.56 -17.23
C ILE A 569 22.86 11.72 -17.95
N GLU A 570 23.26 10.69 -18.70
CA GLU A 570 22.31 9.78 -19.34
C GLU A 570 21.47 9.02 -18.32
N GLU A 571 22.07 8.55 -17.22
CA GLU A 571 21.38 7.90 -16.12
C GLU A 571 20.38 8.84 -15.43
N ALA A 572 20.79 10.08 -15.10
CA ALA A 572 19.91 11.10 -14.54
C ALA A 572 18.70 11.37 -15.45
N PHE A 573 18.93 11.56 -16.75
CA PHE A 573 17.86 11.74 -17.73
C PHE A 573 17.03 10.47 -17.98
N GLY A 574 17.56 9.28 -17.69
CA GLY A 574 16.80 8.03 -17.73
C GLY A 574 15.75 8.00 -16.63
N ILE A 575 16.19 8.21 -15.39
CA ILE A 575 15.33 8.27 -14.20
C ILE A 575 14.23 9.33 -14.40
N THR A 576 14.60 10.55 -14.80
CA THR A 576 13.60 11.61 -15.00
C THR A 576 12.69 11.37 -16.19
N GLY A 577 13.17 10.68 -17.24
CA GLY A 577 12.33 10.26 -18.36
C GLY A 577 11.15 9.38 -17.90
N ALA A 578 11.40 8.47 -16.96
CA ALA A 578 10.33 7.67 -16.36
C ALA A 578 9.41 8.51 -15.45
N MET A 579 9.97 9.45 -14.66
CA MET A 579 9.19 10.41 -13.84
C MET A 579 8.30 11.32 -14.70
N VAL A 580 8.74 11.72 -15.89
CA VAL A 580 7.94 12.43 -16.89
C VAL A 580 6.70 11.64 -17.29
N GLY A 581 6.80 10.31 -17.34
CA GLY A 581 5.62 9.48 -17.55
C GLY A 581 4.59 9.63 -16.42
N ALA A 582 5.01 9.75 -15.16
CA ALA A 582 4.08 10.03 -14.04
C ALA A 582 3.42 11.42 -14.17
N MET A 583 4.18 12.42 -14.63
CA MET A 583 3.66 13.76 -14.91
C MET A 583 2.56 13.71 -16.00
N ALA A 584 2.84 12.99 -17.08
CA ALA A 584 1.89 12.75 -18.17
C ALA A 584 0.63 12.03 -17.68
N VAL A 585 0.77 10.98 -16.85
CA VAL A 585 -0.38 10.27 -16.25
C VAL A 585 -1.22 11.20 -15.38
N GLY A 586 -0.61 12.06 -14.56
CA GLY A 586 -1.32 13.04 -13.74
C GLY A 586 -2.17 14.00 -14.58
N THR A 587 -1.59 14.56 -15.65
CA THR A 587 -2.31 15.45 -16.60
C THR A 587 -3.43 14.73 -17.35
N MET A 588 -3.19 13.51 -17.85
CA MET A 588 -4.22 12.69 -18.50
C MET A 588 -5.38 12.40 -17.55
N ARG A 589 -5.08 12.04 -16.30
CA ARG A 589 -6.07 11.76 -15.26
C ARG A 589 -6.92 12.99 -14.95
N ALA A 590 -6.31 14.17 -14.83
CA ALA A 590 -7.06 15.41 -14.61
C ALA A 590 -8.05 15.72 -15.76
N ALA A 591 -7.65 15.50 -17.01
CA ALA A 591 -8.53 15.67 -18.16
C ALA A 591 -9.65 14.62 -18.17
N PHE A 592 -9.32 13.36 -17.88
CA PHE A 592 -10.27 12.26 -17.80
C PHE A 592 -11.32 12.46 -16.70
N ASP A 593 -10.91 12.83 -15.49
CA ASP A 593 -11.83 13.05 -14.36
C ASP A 593 -12.83 14.17 -14.67
N LYS A 594 -12.36 15.27 -15.27
CA LYS A 594 -13.22 16.37 -15.75
C LYS A 594 -14.20 15.90 -16.83
N ALA A 595 -13.72 15.16 -17.84
CA ALA A 595 -14.55 14.67 -18.93
C ALA A 595 -15.57 13.63 -18.46
N LEU A 596 -15.19 12.73 -17.56
CA LEU A 596 -16.07 11.73 -16.96
C LEU A 596 -17.15 12.38 -16.09
N ALA A 597 -16.78 13.34 -15.25
CA ALA A 597 -17.73 14.08 -14.43
C ALA A 597 -18.74 14.85 -15.29
N PHE A 598 -18.27 15.50 -16.36
CA PHE A 598 -19.16 16.13 -17.34
C PHE A 598 -20.07 15.09 -18.01
N ALA A 599 -19.50 13.96 -18.45
CA ALA A 599 -20.24 12.97 -19.21
C ALA A 599 -21.35 12.26 -18.43
N LYS A 600 -21.16 12.07 -17.13
CA LYS A 600 -22.14 11.45 -16.24
C LYS A 600 -23.34 12.35 -15.93
N ASN A 601 -23.17 13.67 -16.00
CA ASN A 601 -24.16 14.63 -15.51
C ASN A 601 -24.79 15.49 -16.61
N ASP A 602 -24.10 15.73 -17.72
CA ASP A 602 -24.59 16.57 -18.81
C ASP A 602 -25.26 15.72 -19.90
N HIS A 603 -26.40 16.17 -20.40
CA HIS A 603 -27.21 15.49 -21.42
C HIS A 603 -27.05 16.13 -22.81
N ARG A 604 -26.44 17.31 -22.90
CA ARG A 604 -26.34 18.16 -24.10
C ARG A 604 -27.71 18.40 -24.78
N GLY A 605 -28.73 18.61 -23.97
CA GLY A 605 -30.12 18.77 -24.43
C GLY A 605 -30.82 17.47 -24.87
N GLY A 606 -30.17 16.32 -24.68
CA GLY A 606 -30.73 15.00 -24.95
C GLY A 606 -31.52 14.40 -23.78
N SER A 607 -32.09 13.22 -24.00
CA SER A 607 -32.89 12.48 -23.01
C SER A 607 -32.07 11.68 -21.99
N VAL A 608 -30.77 11.44 -22.26
CA VAL A 608 -29.87 10.67 -21.41
C VAL A 608 -28.54 11.40 -21.26
N PRO A 609 -27.80 11.21 -20.13
CA PRO A 609 -26.44 11.68 -19.98
C PRO A 609 -25.55 11.23 -21.13
N ILE A 610 -24.58 12.07 -21.53
CA ILE A 610 -23.75 11.76 -22.70
C ILE A 610 -22.89 10.51 -22.52
N ILE A 611 -22.61 10.06 -21.29
CA ILE A 611 -21.91 8.79 -21.04
C ILE A 611 -22.69 7.56 -21.57
N GLN A 612 -24.01 7.66 -21.76
CA GLN A 612 -24.81 6.59 -22.36
C GLN A 612 -24.77 6.58 -23.90
N ARG A 613 -24.07 7.53 -24.52
CA ARG A 613 -23.83 7.54 -25.96
C ARG A 613 -22.54 6.76 -26.22
N GLN A 614 -22.58 5.81 -27.15
CA GLN A 614 -21.46 4.92 -27.43
C GLN A 614 -20.18 5.70 -27.78
N SER A 615 -20.24 6.68 -28.69
CA SER A 615 -19.00 7.38 -29.12
C SER A 615 -18.30 8.17 -28.00
N PRO A 616 -18.99 8.97 -27.15
CA PRO A 616 -18.38 9.53 -25.94
C PRO A 616 -17.85 8.47 -24.96
N ALA A 617 -18.56 7.35 -24.78
CA ALA A 617 -18.09 6.26 -23.93
C ALA A 617 -16.81 5.59 -24.48
N ASP A 618 -16.73 5.36 -25.78
CA ASP A 618 -15.56 4.77 -26.46
C ASP A 618 -14.31 5.65 -26.27
N LEU A 619 -14.45 6.97 -26.38
CA LEU A 619 -13.35 7.91 -26.13
C LEU A 619 -12.90 7.89 -24.65
N LEU A 620 -13.84 7.81 -23.70
CA LEU A 620 -13.50 7.66 -22.29
C LEU A 620 -12.81 6.31 -22.01
N ILE A 621 -13.24 5.23 -22.66
CA ILE A 621 -12.59 3.91 -22.56
C ILE A 621 -11.15 3.98 -23.08
N ASN A 622 -10.93 4.58 -24.25
CA ASN A 622 -9.59 4.78 -24.81
C ASN A 622 -8.70 5.61 -23.88
N ALA A 623 -9.20 6.72 -23.35
CA ALA A 623 -8.49 7.55 -22.38
C ALA A 623 -8.11 6.75 -21.12
N LYS A 624 -9.05 6.00 -20.56
CA LYS A 624 -8.80 5.15 -19.37
C LYS A 624 -7.74 4.09 -19.63
N MET A 625 -7.78 3.41 -20.77
CA MET A 625 -6.77 2.42 -21.16
C MET A 625 -5.38 3.03 -21.35
N ARG A 626 -5.28 4.24 -21.93
CA ARG A 626 -3.99 4.95 -22.06
C ARG A 626 -3.42 5.34 -20.70
N ILE A 627 -4.27 5.80 -19.79
CA ILE A 627 -3.86 6.14 -18.42
C ILE A 627 -3.33 4.90 -17.69
N ASP A 628 -4.05 3.79 -17.72
CA ASP A 628 -3.66 2.58 -17.01
C ASP A 628 -2.38 1.95 -17.59
N SER A 629 -2.28 1.86 -18.92
CA SER A 629 -1.09 1.33 -19.59
C SER A 629 0.15 2.21 -19.35
N SER A 630 -0.01 3.54 -19.42
CA SER A 630 1.09 4.48 -19.12
C SER A 630 1.53 4.38 -17.66
N ARG A 631 0.58 4.32 -16.72
CA ARG A 631 0.88 4.16 -15.29
C ARG A 631 1.62 2.85 -15.00
N ALA A 632 1.14 1.74 -15.55
CA ALA A 632 1.78 0.44 -15.38
C ALA A 632 3.23 0.44 -15.90
N LEU A 633 3.45 1.07 -17.06
CA LEU A 633 4.78 1.16 -17.67
C LEU A 633 5.73 2.06 -16.86
N VAL A 634 5.24 3.18 -16.33
CA VAL A 634 6.00 4.06 -15.43
C VAL A 634 6.39 3.35 -14.15
N TRP A 635 5.45 2.61 -13.54
CA TRP A 635 5.71 1.86 -12.33
C TRP A 635 6.73 0.75 -12.57
N LYS A 636 6.57 -0.02 -13.66
CA LYS A 636 7.56 -1.01 -14.10
C LYS A 636 8.93 -0.36 -14.24
N ALA A 637 9.04 0.75 -14.96
CA ALA A 637 10.32 1.40 -15.22
C ALA A 637 11.02 1.86 -13.92
N LEU A 638 10.31 2.57 -13.05
CA LEU A 638 10.89 3.12 -11.83
C LEU A 638 11.19 2.04 -10.79
N ASP A 639 10.31 1.05 -10.60
CA ASP A 639 10.60 -0.09 -9.74
C ASP A 639 11.78 -0.91 -10.29
N SER A 640 11.89 -1.02 -11.62
CA SER A 640 12.95 -1.83 -12.21
C SER A 640 14.35 -1.28 -11.99
N LEU A 641 14.49 0.04 -11.79
CA LEU A 641 15.77 0.65 -11.47
C LEU A 641 16.30 0.18 -10.12
N ASP A 642 15.40 0.07 -9.13
CA ASP A 642 15.72 -0.36 -7.77
C ASP A 642 15.79 -1.89 -7.66
N ASN A 643 14.76 -2.58 -8.15
CA ASN A 643 14.49 -4.00 -7.86
C ASN A 643 14.41 -4.89 -9.12
N GLY A 644 14.46 -4.31 -10.31
CA GLY A 644 14.14 -5.00 -11.55
C GLY A 644 15.18 -6.03 -11.99
N PRO A 645 14.75 -7.08 -12.71
CA PRO A 645 15.67 -7.97 -13.37
C PRO A 645 16.37 -7.27 -14.55
N GLY A 646 17.40 -7.93 -15.06
CA GLY A 646 18.21 -7.42 -16.17
C GLY A 646 19.31 -6.47 -15.72
N ASP A 647 20.23 -6.19 -16.66
CA ASP A 647 21.33 -5.26 -16.44
C ASP A 647 20.86 -3.80 -16.49
N ALA A 648 21.79 -2.87 -16.28
CA ALA A 648 21.51 -1.44 -16.30
C ALA A 648 20.93 -0.97 -17.65
N LYS A 649 21.25 -1.64 -18.77
CA LYS A 649 20.75 -1.27 -20.10
C LYS A 649 19.29 -1.68 -20.26
N ALA A 650 18.92 -2.87 -19.83
CA ALA A 650 17.53 -3.35 -19.84
C ALA A 650 16.61 -2.48 -18.96
N ARG A 651 17.11 -2.03 -17.79
CA ARG A 651 16.36 -1.10 -16.92
C ARG A 651 16.24 0.30 -17.54
N PHE A 652 17.31 0.79 -18.16
CA PHE A 652 17.30 2.07 -18.87
C PHE A 652 16.34 2.06 -20.07
N GLU A 653 16.25 0.94 -20.80
CA GLU A 653 15.24 0.74 -21.85
C GLU A 653 13.82 0.93 -21.32
N ALA A 654 13.47 0.34 -20.17
CA ALA A 654 12.16 0.51 -19.56
C ALA A 654 11.85 1.99 -19.24
N CYS A 655 12.85 2.77 -18.83
CA CYS A 655 12.68 4.22 -18.66
C CYS A 655 12.39 4.94 -19.99
N LEU A 656 13.05 4.55 -21.08
CA LEU A 656 12.80 5.10 -22.41
C LEU A 656 11.39 4.74 -22.91
N GLU A 657 10.95 3.50 -22.69
CA GLU A 657 9.58 3.06 -22.98
C GLU A 657 8.56 3.92 -22.25
N ALA A 658 8.72 4.06 -20.93
CA ALA A 658 7.83 4.85 -20.07
C ALA A 658 7.75 6.31 -20.54
N LYS A 659 8.90 6.92 -20.84
CA LYS A 659 8.97 8.29 -21.35
C LYS A 659 8.21 8.42 -22.68
N ILE A 660 8.59 7.63 -23.68
CA ILE A 660 8.05 7.75 -25.05
C ILE A 660 6.54 7.48 -25.06
N HIS A 661 6.11 6.33 -24.51
CA HIS A 661 4.71 5.91 -24.57
C HIS A 661 3.79 6.85 -23.80
N SER A 662 4.15 7.20 -22.57
CA SER A 662 3.27 8.02 -21.71
C SER A 662 3.18 9.45 -22.22
N SER A 663 4.28 10.01 -22.70
CA SER A 663 4.29 11.39 -23.23
C SER A 663 3.56 11.52 -24.57
N ASP A 664 3.74 10.58 -25.51
CA ASP A 664 2.99 10.56 -26.77
C ASP A 664 1.48 10.33 -26.51
N SER A 665 1.15 9.48 -25.53
CA SER A 665 -0.25 9.20 -25.14
C SER A 665 -0.98 10.39 -24.53
N ALA A 666 -0.26 11.31 -23.87
CA ALA A 666 -0.85 12.41 -23.11
C ALA A 666 -1.67 13.35 -23.99
N ILE A 667 -1.12 13.76 -25.13
CA ILE A 667 -1.78 14.70 -26.05
C ILE A 667 -3.10 14.11 -26.54
N GLN A 668 -3.04 12.87 -27.06
CA GLN A 668 -4.21 12.20 -27.60
C GLN A 668 -5.28 11.98 -26.53
N CYS A 669 -4.87 11.55 -25.32
CA CYS A 669 -5.81 11.36 -24.21
C CYS A 669 -6.52 12.66 -23.83
N VAL A 670 -5.79 13.77 -23.67
CA VAL A 670 -6.41 15.05 -23.30
C VAL A 670 -7.31 15.55 -24.41
N TYR A 671 -6.90 15.42 -25.67
CA TYR A 671 -7.70 15.85 -26.82
C TYR A 671 -8.99 15.03 -26.96
N GLU A 672 -8.94 13.71 -26.78
CA GLU A 672 -10.15 12.87 -26.77
C GLU A 672 -11.09 13.23 -25.61
N CYS A 673 -10.56 13.52 -24.42
CA CYS A 673 -11.36 14.04 -23.31
C CYS A 673 -12.05 15.38 -23.66
N MET A 674 -11.39 16.26 -24.42
CA MET A 674 -12.01 17.46 -24.96
C MET A 674 -13.13 17.14 -25.95
N GLN A 675 -12.94 16.14 -26.83
CA GLN A 675 -13.97 15.71 -27.78
C GLN A 675 -15.21 15.13 -27.08
N VAL A 676 -15.05 14.42 -25.95
CA VAL A 676 -16.16 13.94 -25.11
C VAL A 676 -17.00 15.12 -24.59
N VAL A 677 -16.34 16.17 -24.12
CA VAL A 677 -17.01 17.38 -23.62
C VAL A 677 -17.58 18.23 -24.77
N GLY A 678 -16.93 18.24 -25.93
CA GLY A 678 -17.28 19.06 -27.09
C GLY A 678 -16.92 20.53 -26.90
N MET A 679 -17.58 21.45 -27.64
CA MET A 679 -17.19 22.87 -27.71
C MET A 679 -16.99 23.59 -26.36
N THR A 680 -17.66 23.14 -25.31
CA THR A 680 -17.49 23.70 -23.95
C THR A 680 -16.05 23.56 -23.46
N SER A 681 -15.33 22.49 -23.79
CA SER A 681 -13.94 22.31 -23.37
C SER A 681 -12.96 23.31 -23.98
N TYR A 682 -13.37 24.04 -25.02
CA TYR A 682 -12.49 25.01 -25.66
C TYR A 682 -12.38 26.33 -24.87
N ALA A 683 -13.26 26.56 -23.89
CA ALA A 683 -13.24 27.75 -23.06
C ALA A 683 -12.19 27.63 -21.94
N ASN A 684 -11.45 28.72 -21.69
CA ASN A 684 -10.32 28.74 -20.75
C ASN A 684 -10.71 28.34 -19.32
N GLU A 685 -11.91 28.73 -18.87
CA GLU A 685 -12.44 28.45 -17.55
C GLU A 685 -12.63 26.96 -17.26
N THR A 686 -12.72 26.11 -18.29
CA THR A 686 -12.83 24.66 -18.10
C THR A 686 -11.50 24.01 -17.71
N GLY A 687 -10.38 24.68 -18.01
CA GLY A 687 -9.02 24.21 -17.78
C GLY A 687 -8.52 23.18 -18.79
N PHE A 688 -9.34 22.70 -19.74
CA PHE A 688 -8.88 21.80 -20.80
C PHE A 688 -7.84 22.42 -21.75
N PRO A 689 -7.95 23.69 -22.18
CA PRO A 689 -6.92 24.30 -23.02
C PRO A 689 -5.55 24.30 -22.34
N ARG A 690 -5.52 24.57 -21.02
CA ARG A 690 -4.31 24.47 -20.19
C ARG A 690 -3.78 23.04 -20.15
N LEU A 691 -4.62 22.05 -19.88
CA LEU A 691 -4.21 20.65 -19.83
C LEU A 691 -3.65 20.15 -21.17
N LEU A 692 -4.23 20.58 -22.29
CA LEU A 692 -3.72 20.26 -23.61
C LEU A 692 -2.35 20.89 -23.85
N ALA A 693 -2.18 22.16 -23.46
CA ALA A 693 -0.91 22.85 -23.58
C ALA A 693 0.18 22.24 -22.68
N ASP A 694 -0.19 21.83 -21.47
CA ASP A 694 0.70 21.11 -20.56
C ASP A 694 1.07 19.73 -21.12
N ALA A 695 0.12 19.00 -21.71
CA ALA A 695 0.38 17.69 -22.30
C ALA A 695 1.32 17.76 -23.52
N ALA A 696 1.27 18.84 -24.30
CA ALA A 696 2.05 19.00 -25.51
C ALA A 696 3.58 19.10 -25.27
N VAL A 697 4.02 19.46 -24.06
CA VAL A 697 5.45 19.59 -23.76
C VAL A 697 6.13 18.24 -23.50
N PHE A 698 5.39 17.25 -22.99
CA PHE A 698 5.97 15.98 -22.54
C PHE A 698 6.78 15.22 -23.62
N PRO A 699 6.31 15.11 -24.88
CA PRO A 699 7.11 14.45 -25.92
C PRO A 699 8.31 15.28 -26.39
N LEU A 700 8.36 16.58 -26.07
CA LEU A 700 9.38 17.53 -26.53
C LEU A 700 10.52 17.71 -25.52
N PHE A 701 10.19 17.91 -24.24
CA PHE A 701 11.18 18.18 -23.19
C PHE A 701 11.80 16.90 -22.62
N ASP A 702 12.71 17.08 -21.65
CA ASP A 702 13.43 16.00 -20.96
C ASP A 702 13.94 14.96 -21.96
N GLY A 703 14.70 15.44 -22.94
CA GLY A 703 15.07 14.68 -24.13
C GLY A 703 13.86 14.35 -25.02
N GLY A 704 13.69 15.09 -26.12
CA GLY A 704 12.57 14.86 -27.03
C GLY A 704 12.52 13.44 -27.60
N ASN A 705 11.30 12.92 -27.83
CA ASN A 705 11.09 11.53 -28.23
C ASN A 705 11.79 11.19 -29.55
N ILE A 706 11.75 12.08 -30.53
CA ILE A 706 12.27 11.85 -31.88
C ILE A 706 13.81 11.88 -31.91
N GLY A 707 14.40 12.97 -31.43
CA GLY A 707 15.84 13.23 -31.60
C GLY A 707 16.72 12.58 -30.54
N ILE A 708 16.18 12.25 -29.36
CA ILE A 708 16.98 11.76 -28.22
C ILE A 708 16.50 10.37 -27.79
N ARG A 709 15.28 10.23 -27.26
CA ARG A 709 14.87 8.99 -26.59
C ARG A 709 14.79 7.80 -27.52
N ARG A 710 14.22 7.97 -28.72
CA ARG A 710 14.20 6.92 -29.75
C ARG A 710 15.58 6.62 -30.34
N ARG A 711 16.56 7.52 -30.23
CA ARG A 711 17.95 7.27 -30.65
C ARG A 711 18.72 6.51 -29.58
N GLN A 712 18.52 6.84 -28.31
CA GLN A 712 19.01 6.04 -27.18
C GLN A 712 18.45 4.62 -27.23
N PHE A 713 17.14 4.47 -27.46
CA PHE A 713 16.50 3.16 -27.60
C PHE A 713 17.08 2.39 -28.80
N GLN A 714 17.14 3.03 -29.97
CA GLN A 714 17.74 2.40 -31.17
C GLN A 714 19.16 1.91 -30.89
N ARG A 715 19.99 2.69 -30.19
CA ARG A 715 21.36 2.30 -29.85
C ARG A 715 21.38 1.00 -29.04
N LEU A 716 20.49 0.83 -28.06
CA LEU A 716 20.36 -0.41 -27.29
C LEU A 716 19.97 -1.60 -28.18
N MET A 717 18.96 -1.42 -29.04
CA MET A 717 18.47 -2.49 -29.94
C MET A 717 19.52 -2.95 -30.97
N CYS A 718 20.46 -2.08 -31.33
CA CYS A 718 21.53 -2.40 -32.27
C CYS A 718 22.68 -3.19 -31.63
N GLU A 719 22.74 -3.34 -30.30
CA GLU A 719 23.80 -4.09 -29.65
C GLU A 719 23.59 -5.61 -29.80
N ASP A 720 24.67 -6.35 -30.11
CA ASP A 720 24.61 -7.82 -30.22
C ASP A 720 24.17 -8.50 -28.91
N SER A 721 24.40 -7.85 -27.76
CA SER A 721 24.00 -8.33 -26.43
C SER A 721 22.57 -7.97 -26.05
N TYR A 722 21.79 -7.32 -26.91
CA TYR A 722 20.44 -6.87 -26.60
C TYR A 722 19.50 -8.03 -26.26
N GLN A 723 18.79 -7.90 -25.13
CA GLN A 723 17.83 -8.89 -24.64
C GLN A 723 16.50 -8.20 -24.34
N PRO A 724 15.52 -8.21 -25.27
CA PRO A 724 14.30 -7.40 -25.17
C PRO A 724 13.42 -7.72 -23.95
N TRP A 725 13.60 -8.91 -23.36
CA TRP A 725 12.80 -9.42 -22.26
C TRP A 725 13.57 -9.53 -20.94
N ALA A 726 14.79 -8.99 -20.86
CA ALA A 726 15.63 -9.11 -19.66
C ALA A 726 15.03 -8.38 -18.43
N ASN A 727 14.09 -7.47 -18.65
CA ASN A 727 13.42 -6.69 -17.61
C ASN A 727 12.00 -7.21 -17.28
N LEU A 728 11.66 -8.44 -17.67
CA LEU A 728 10.38 -9.09 -17.34
C LEU A 728 10.43 -9.85 -16.00
#